data_AF-A0A970G6Q5-F1
#
_entry.id   AF-A0A970G6Q5-F1
#
_cell.length_a   1.000
_cell.length_b   1.000
_cell.length_c   1.000
_cell.angle_alpha   90.00
_cell.angle_beta   90.00
_cell.angle_gamma   90.00
#
_symmetry.space_group_name_H-M   'P 1'
#
loop_
_entity.id
_entity.type
_entity.pdbx_description
1 polymer ?
#
loop_
_entity_poly.entity_id
_entity_poly.type
_entity_poly.pdbx_seq_one_letter_code
_entity_poly.pdbx_strand_id
1 'polypeptide(L)'
;MKKSLAFLLSLAMLLSLTGALAETAAPAIKPGSAYIMFADLDWAAQYWLDGAEWPATANNVVVTEPGDYTVSLTFPEDAPANGIAFMALGIKEGESLFPGIAYTVKEVKVNGEAVALTQGYSSSDDKIESRTNIMNSWVGELPPDARIASGNLEDSKAIMLNAEGLPPIVSLEVSFTMEEATVYKTPALRPAPEFATAYIMYADEAWAAQYWLDGNEYPVTAANVEVRGEGQYEVSLAFPSDAPAAGLAFMALGLKDGELALPGYIYRIDSLKVNGEDVPFTKTYTSSDDQIESRVNLFNTWVSEVPADARLEDGNPEGAAPAVVDPAAFASVTEVVVGFTAISPKTEAYIMYADSGWTEEGQFWMDGAERATKAALATVKGEGDYETTLTFPEGKPAQGVAFAALGIIDGEKIFPNYIYTITEILVNGESIALTPGFTSSDDMIETRTNIFNEWVSELPKDARVAEGEVSASSPKMVDPAAFASVQTLTVRFTAKKGAPVVVAEESRINPDGYPAFLMFGDEDWTWENLKPGLEGDTVVMGDGVYEVYITKEMLPADKTAEDPTDASVLNVDITDLGAAMGEIGTIYSSTEAGTQLEVAVAIFVDGERVAVRNDRLIYGDIENNKKLRIEIYNVYGNGTMEVSPINPEEITPKQELRVVFSLKGTGFNTEAETDLEAYLAQK
;
A
#
# COMPACT_ATOMS: atom_id res chain seq x y z
N MET A 1 -10.04 34.26 -47.90
CA MET A 1 -11.45 34.06 -47.49
C MET A 1 -12.12 33.12 -48.50
N LYS A 2 -12.63 31.97 -48.02
CA LYS A 2 -13.49 30.96 -48.70
C LYS A 2 -12.86 30.22 -49.90
N LYS A 3 -12.57 28.92 -49.80
CA LYS A 3 -13.41 27.69 -49.65
C LYS A 3 -13.83 27.10 -51.01
N SER A 4 -13.80 25.76 -51.00
CA SER A 4 -14.49 24.79 -51.86
C SER A 4 -13.73 24.38 -53.12
N LEU A 5 -13.71 23.14 -53.60
CA LEU A 5 -14.20 21.79 -53.23
C LEU A 5 -14.11 21.05 -54.59
N ALA A 6 -13.41 19.92 -54.68
CA ALA A 6 -13.34 19.11 -55.89
C ALA A 6 -13.01 17.67 -55.48
N PHE A 7 -13.44 16.60 -56.13
CA PHE A 7 -14.55 16.30 -57.05
C PHE A 7 -14.53 14.76 -57.11
N LEU A 8 -15.70 14.13 -57.19
CA LEU A 8 -15.89 12.70 -57.37
C LEU A 8 -16.15 12.45 -58.87
N LEU A 9 -15.49 11.48 -59.52
CA LEU A 9 -16.11 10.44 -60.38
C LEU A 9 -15.10 9.57 -61.19
N SER A 10 -15.19 8.26 -60.95
CA SER A 10 -15.26 7.10 -61.89
C SER A 10 -14.43 7.02 -63.19
N LEU A 11 -13.78 5.87 -63.45
CA LEU A 11 -14.35 4.73 -64.23
C LEU A 11 -13.32 3.61 -64.58
N ALA A 12 -13.67 2.38 -64.13
CA ALA A 12 -13.49 1.01 -64.68
C ALA A 12 -12.22 0.51 -65.42
N MET A 13 -11.79 -0.70 -65.04
CA MET A 13 -11.68 -1.84 -65.98
C MET A 13 -11.85 -3.19 -65.26
N LEU A 14 -12.70 -4.04 -65.83
CA LEU A 14 -12.96 -5.44 -65.45
C LEU A 14 -12.00 -6.35 -66.25
N LEU A 15 -11.36 -7.32 -65.60
CA LEU A 15 -10.90 -8.56 -66.26
C LEU A 15 -10.98 -9.74 -65.26
N SER A 16 -11.39 -10.88 -65.80
CA SER A 16 -12.01 -12.03 -65.14
C SER A 16 -11.05 -13.10 -64.59
N LEU A 17 -11.44 -13.62 -63.41
CA LEU A 17 -11.24 -14.96 -62.81
C LEU A 17 -10.12 -15.89 -63.30
N THR A 18 -9.22 -16.24 -62.38
CA THR A 18 -8.94 -17.65 -62.00
C THR A 18 -8.66 -17.70 -60.49
N GLY A 19 -9.30 -18.63 -59.79
CA GLY A 19 -9.44 -18.63 -58.34
C GLY A 19 -8.14 -18.76 -57.54
N ALA A 20 -8.01 -17.90 -56.56
CA ALA A 20 -7.35 -18.22 -55.29
C ALA A 20 -8.45 -18.18 -54.24
N LEU A 21 -8.61 -19.27 -53.50
CA LEU A 21 -9.44 -19.32 -52.31
C LEU A 21 -9.00 -18.18 -51.40
N ALA A 22 -9.89 -17.22 -51.17
CA ALA A 22 -9.71 -16.26 -50.09
C ALA A 22 -9.84 -17.06 -48.79
N GLU A 23 -8.70 -17.32 -48.15
CA GLU A 23 -8.67 -17.63 -46.73
C GLU A 23 -9.41 -16.49 -46.02
N THR A 24 -10.59 -16.80 -45.50
CA THR A 24 -11.32 -15.88 -44.63
C THR A 24 -10.48 -15.74 -43.36
N ALA A 25 -9.73 -14.65 -43.25
CA ALA A 25 -9.06 -14.30 -42.00
C ALA A 25 -10.11 -14.29 -40.88
N ALA A 26 -9.82 -14.97 -39.78
CA ALA A 26 -10.66 -14.94 -38.58
C ALA A 26 -10.94 -13.48 -38.20
N PRO A 27 -12.17 -13.12 -37.76
CA PRO A 27 -12.48 -11.76 -37.36
C PRO A 27 -11.52 -11.33 -36.25
N ALA A 28 -10.85 -10.20 -36.43
CA ALA A 28 -9.93 -9.65 -35.43
C ALA A 28 -10.69 -9.42 -34.11
N ILE A 29 -10.18 -10.01 -33.02
CA ILE A 29 -10.67 -9.75 -31.66
C ILE A 29 -10.50 -8.26 -31.39
N LYS A 30 -11.58 -7.59 -30.98
CA LYS A 30 -11.57 -6.15 -30.72
C LYS A 30 -11.31 -5.89 -29.24
N PRO A 31 -10.43 -4.93 -28.90
CA PRO A 31 -10.37 -4.40 -27.54
C PRO A 31 -11.77 -3.96 -27.06
N GLY A 32 -12.08 -4.19 -25.78
CA GLY A 32 -13.39 -3.95 -25.20
C GLY A 32 -14.44 -5.02 -25.54
N SER A 33 -14.07 -6.15 -26.13
CA SER A 33 -15.02 -7.26 -26.35
C SER A 33 -15.37 -7.93 -25.01
N ALA A 34 -16.63 -7.84 -24.61
CA ALA A 34 -17.24 -8.59 -23.53
C ALA A 34 -17.66 -9.98 -24.01
N TYR A 35 -17.38 -11.01 -23.20
CA TYR A 35 -17.65 -12.40 -23.54
C TYR A 35 -17.78 -13.29 -22.30
N ILE A 36 -18.32 -14.49 -22.47
CA ILE A 36 -18.38 -15.52 -21.44
C ILE A 36 -17.16 -16.42 -21.59
N MET A 37 -16.27 -16.48 -20.60
CA MET A 37 -15.27 -17.54 -20.50
C MET A 37 -15.95 -18.79 -19.93
N PHE A 38 -15.76 -19.95 -20.56
CA PHE A 38 -16.51 -21.14 -20.15
C PHE A 38 -15.72 -22.44 -20.34
N ALA A 39 -15.85 -23.33 -19.35
CA ALA A 39 -15.54 -24.76 -19.48
C ALA A 39 -16.56 -25.61 -18.70
N ASP A 40 -17.04 -26.69 -19.31
CA ASP A 40 -17.86 -27.69 -18.64
C ASP A 40 -17.03 -28.64 -17.75
N LEU A 41 -17.70 -29.52 -17.00
CA LEU A 41 -17.03 -30.37 -15.99
C LEU A 41 -15.95 -31.29 -16.58
N ASP A 42 -16.17 -31.76 -17.81
CA ASP A 42 -15.28 -32.67 -18.51
C ASP A 42 -14.28 -31.93 -19.42
N TRP A 43 -14.33 -30.59 -19.45
CA TRP A 43 -13.56 -29.73 -20.36
C TRP A 43 -13.76 -30.08 -21.84
N ALA A 44 -14.87 -30.71 -22.18
CA ALA A 44 -15.23 -31.10 -23.54
C ALA A 44 -15.89 -29.94 -24.30
N ALA A 45 -16.72 -29.16 -23.61
CA ALA A 45 -17.34 -27.95 -24.13
C ALA A 45 -16.68 -26.72 -23.48
N GLN A 46 -16.05 -25.90 -24.30
CA GLN A 46 -15.29 -24.74 -23.86
C GLN A 46 -15.52 -23.55 -24.78
N TYR A 47 -15.24 -22.35 -24.28
CA TYR A 47 -15.10 -21.15 -25.09
C TYR A 47 -14.15 -20.16 -24.44
N TRP A 48 -13.19 -19.68 -25.23
CA TRP A 48 -12.22 -18.65 -24.87
C TRP A 48 -12.12 -17.64 -26.02
N LEU A 49 -11.92 -16.36 -25.72
CA LEU A 49 -11.74 -15.32 -26.74
C LEU A 49 -10.25 -15.23 -27.13
N ASP A 50 -9.73 -16.30 -27.70
CA ASP A 50 -8.32 -16.47 -28.09
C ASP A 50 -8.14 -16.63 -29.61
N GLY A 51 -9.24 -16.65 -30.36
CA GLY A 51 -9.25 -16.82 -31.81
C GLY A 51 -9.23 -18.28 -32.26
N ALA A 52 -9.26 -19.24 -31.34
CA ALA A 52 -9.45 -20.65 -31.65
C ALA A 52 -10.91 -20.97 -31.99
N GLU A 53 -11.13 -22.06 -32.73
CA GLU A 53 -12.46 -22.60 -32.98
C GLU A 53 -12.91 -23.47 -31.80
N TRP A 54 -14.06 -23.12 -31.25
CA TRP A 54 -14.68 -23.80 -30.12
C TRP A 54 -16.05 -24.37 -30.54
N PRO A 55 -16.54 -25.45 -29.93
CA PRO A 55 -17.83 -26.04 -30.26
C PRO A 55 -19.02 -25.13 -29.93
N ALA A 56 -18.79 -24.06 -29.17
CA ALA A 56 -19.79 -23.07 -28.80
C ALA A 56 -19.82 -21.87 -29.78
N THR A 57 -21.01 -21.34 -30.03
CA THR A 57 -21.20 -20.08 -30.77
C THR A 57 -21.45 -18.94 -29.78
N ALA A 58 -20.58 -17.93 -29.80
CA ALA A 58 -20.66 -16.79 -28.90
C ALA A 58 -21.26 -15.55 -29.58
N ASN A 59 -22.08 -14.80 -28.83
CA ASN A 59 -22.50 -13.45 -29.16
C ASN A 59 -21.79 -12.48 -28.21
N ASN A 60 -20.59 -12.07 -28.61
CA ASN A 60 -19.78 -11.11 -27.88
C ASN A 60 -20.22 -9.68 -28.23
N VAL A 61 -20.10 -8.77 -27.27
CA VAL A 61 -20.46 -7.36 -27.45
C VAL A 61 -19.23 -6.50 -27.21
N VAL A 62 -18.96 -5.53 -28.07
CA VAL A 62 -17.92 -4.52 -27.80
C VAL A 62 -18.54 -3.46 -26.91
N VAL A 63 -18.02 -3.32 -25.69
CA VAL A 63 -18.40 -2.27 -24.76
C VAL A 63 -17.53 -1.04 -24.97
N THR A 64 -18.12 0.15 -24.81
CA THR A 64 -17.41 1.43 -25.06
C THR A 64 -17.58 2.44 -23.94
N GLU A 65 -18.57 2.27 -23.07
CA GLU A 65 -18.91 3.19 -21.98
C GLU A 65 -19.70 2.47 -20.89
N PRO A 66 -19.85 3.06 -19.68
CA PRO A 66 -20.74 2.56 -18.65
C PRO A 66 -22.18 2.34 -19.17
N GLY A 67 -22.84 1.29 -18.70
CA GLY A 67 -24.18 0.91 -19.16
C GLY A 67 -24.49 -0.58 -19.03
N ASP A 68 -25.66 -0.97 -19.50
CA ASP A 68 -26.15 -2.35 -19.45
C ASP A 68 -25.86 -3.11 -20.75
N TYR A 69 -25.36 -4.34 -20.61
CA TYR A 69 -24.96 -5.19 -21.72
C TYR A 69 -25.36 -6.64 -21.48
N THR A 70 -25.48 -7.40 -22.57
CA THR A 70 -25.78 -8.83 -22.53
C THR A 70 -24.87 -9.56 -23.50
N VAL A 71 -24.26 -10.64 -23.03
CA VAL A 71 -23.47 -11.59 -23.86
C VAL A 71 -24.09 -12.97 -23.75
N SER A 72 -23.91 -13.80 -24.77
CA SER A 72 -24.46 -15.15 -24.76
C SER A 72 -23.54 -16.18 -25.39
N LEU A 73 -23.70 -17.42 -24.97
CA LEU A 73 -23.01 -18.59 -25.52
C LEU A 73 -24.04 -19.68 -25.81
N THR A 74 -24.00 -20.27 -27.00
CA THR A 74 -24.89 -21.38 -27.38
C THR A 74 -24.08 -22.60 -27.78
N PHE A 75 -24.51 -23.77 -27.34
CA PHE A 75 -23.91 -25.06 -27.66
C PHE A 75 -24.83 -25.86 -28.60
N PRO A 76 -24.28 -26.77 -29.42
CA PRO A 76 -25.09 -27.64 -30.27
C PRO A 76 -26.04 -28.51 -29.43
N GLU A 77 -27.29 -28.68 -29.88
CA GLU A 77 -28.28 -29.49 -29.16
C GLU A 77 -27.89 -30.97 -29.02
N ASP A 78 -27.09 -31.48 -29.96
CA ASP A 78 -26.55 -32.85 -29.97
C ASP A 78 -25.21 -32.98 -29.23
N ALA A 79 -24.64 -31.87 -28.76
CA ALA A 79 -23.43 -31.81 -27.93
C ALA A 79 -23.52 -30.67 -26.88
N PRO A 80 -24.50 -30.72 -25.95
CA PRO A 80 -24.64 -29.71 -24.91
C PRO A 80 -23.48 -29.78 -23.91
N ALA A 81 -23.20 -28.66 -23.25
CA ALA A 81 -22.23 -28.62 -22.16
C ALA A 81 -22.78 -29.29 -20.89
N ASN A 82 -21.95 -30.10 -20.22
CA ASN A 82 -22.36 -30.86 -19.05
C ASN A 82 -21.83 -30.23 -17.75
N GLY A 83 -22.70 -29.49 -17.06
CA GLY A 83 -22.33 -28.74 -15.87
C GLY A 83 -21.38 -27.58 -16.17
N ILE A 84 -20.80 -27.00 -15.12
CA ILE A 84 -19.91 -25.85 -15.20
C ILE A 84 -18.70 -26.12 -14.32
N ALA A 85 -17.52 -26.31 -14.91
CA ALA A 85 -16.25 -26.30 -14.17
C ALA A 85 -15.78 -24.86 -13.93
N PHE A 86 -15.94 -24.02 -14.95
CA PHE A 86 -15.53 -22.63 -14.92
C PHE A 86 -16.48 -21.76 -15.73
N MET A 87 -16.86 -20.60 -15.17
CA MET A 87 -17.58 -19.57 -15.89
C MET A 87 -17.20 -18.19 -15.37
N ALA A 88 -16.90 -17.27 -16.26
CA ALA A 88 -16.67 -15.87 -15.93
C ALA A 88 -17.15 -14.94 -17.04
N LEU A 89 -17.47 -13.71 -16.68
CA LEU A 89 -17.58 -12.60 -17.61
C LEU A 89 -16.18 -12.01 -17.80
N GLY A 90 -15.72 -11.89 -19.05
CA GLY A 90 -14.44 -11.28 -19.40
C GLY A 90 -14.60 -10.06 -20.30
N ILE A 91 -13.73 -9.06 -20.14
CA ILE A 91 -13.65 -7.87 -21.00
C ILE A 91 -12.24 -7.72 -21.53
N LYS A 92 -12.07 -7.97 -22.82
CA LYS A 92 -10.75 -7.95 -23.46
C LYS A 92 -10.11 -6.56 -23.34
N GLU A 93 -8.89 -6.48 -22.80
CA GLU A 93 -8.19 -5.20 -22.55
C GLU A 93 -8.99 -4.24 -21.64
N GLY A 94 -9.85 -4.78 -20.77
CA GLY A 94 -10.72 -4.00 -19.91
C GLY A 94 -9.97 -3.12 -18.91
N GLU A 95 -8.81 -3.55 -18.40
CA GLU A 95 -8.06 -2.76 -17.41
C GLU A 95 -7.40 -1.51 -18.01
N SER A 96 -7.04 -1.55 -19.30
CA SER A 96 -6.46 -0.41 -19.99
C SER A 96 -7.52 0.55 -20.53
N LEU A 97 -8.64 0.01 -21.04
CA LEU A 97 -9.73 0.81 -21.61
C LEU A 97 -10.66 1.41 -20.56
N PHE A 98 -10.90 0.68 -19.48
CA PHE A 98 -11.87 0.99 -18.44
C PHE A 98 -11.26 0.77 -17.05
N PRO A 99 -10.15 1.46 -16.73
CA PRO A 99 -9.44 1.25 -15.48
C PRO A 99 -10.39 1.41 -14.30
N GLY A 100 -10.42 0.39 -13.43
CA GLY A 100 -11.24 0.41 -12.21
C GLY A 100 -12.75 0.29 -12.39
N ILE A 101 -13.27 0.10 -13.60
CA ILE A 101 -14.71 -0.17 -13.77
C ILE A 101 -15.08 -1.51 -13.12
N ALA A 102 -16.25 -1.53 -12.46
CA ALA A 102 -16.91 -2.73 -11.98
C ALA A 102 -17.92 -3.24 -13.02
N TYR A 103 -17.94 -4.55 -13.20
CA TYR A 103 -18.78 -5.29 -14.13
C TYR A 103 -19.78 -6.14 -13.33
N THR A 104 -20.87 -5.52 -12.90
CA THR A 104 -21.85 -6.16 -12.03
C THR A 104 -22.74 -7.09 -12.84
N VAL A 105 -22.59 -8.41 -12.68
CA VAL A 105 -23.51 -9.38 -13.27
C VAL A 105 -24.87 -9.27 -12.58
N LYS A 106 -25.91 -8.93 -13.35
CA LYS A 106 -27.29 -8.75 -12.88
C LYS A 106 -28.12 -10.02 -13.00
N GLU A 107 -27.93 -10.76 -14.07
CA GLU A 107 -28.70 -11.96 -14.36
C GLU A 107 -27.87 -12.96 -15.17
N VAL A 108 -27.98 -14.24 -14.82
CA VAL A 108 -27.52 -15.36 -15.64
C VAL A 108 -28.72 -16.21 -15.99
N LYS A 109 -28.91 -16.52 -17.28
CA LYS A 109 -29.91 -17.50 -17.73
C LYS A 109 -29.23 -18.75 -18.27
N VAL A 110 -29.69 -19.91 -17.81
CA VAL A 110 -29.33 -21.23 -18.34
C VAL A 110 -30.53 -21.78 -19.10
N ASN A 111 -30.37 -22.08 -20.38
CA ASN A 111 -31.46 -22.54 -21.26
C ASN A 111 -32.70 -21.62 -21.25
N GLY A 112 -32.50 -20.32 -21.05
CA GLY A 112 -33.56 -19.31 -20.98
C GLY A 112 -34.20 -19.13 -19.59
N GLU A 113 -33.81 -19.92 -18.59
CA GLU A 113 -34.28 -19.78 -17.20
C GLU A 113 -33.25 -19.06 -16.34
N ALA A 114 -33.68 -18.01 -15.62
CA ALA A 114 -32.81 -17.26 -14.72
C ALA A 114 -32.40 -18.12 -13.50
N VAL A 115 -31.12 -18.06 -13.14
CA VAL A 115 -30.60 -18.71 -11.93
C VAL A 115 -30.39 -17.70 -10.82
N ALA A 116 -30.54 -18.15 -9.57
CA ALA A 116 -30.25 -17.31 -8.41
C ALA A 116 -28.75 -17.03 -8.33
N LEU A 117 -28.41 -15.76 -8.06
CA LEU A 117 -27.03 -15.29 -7.92
C LEU A 117 -26.80 -14.75 -6.51
N THR A 118 -25.63 -15.03 -5.96
CA THR A 118 -25.02 -14.27 -4.87
C THR A 118 -24.16 -13.14 -5.46
N GLN A 119 -23.64 -12.27 -4.60
CA GLN A 119 -22.84 -11.13 -5.03
C GLN A 119 -21.49 -11.58 -5.61
N GLY A 120 -21.12 -11.02 -6.76
CA GLY A 120 -19.82 -11.21 -7.39
C GLY A 120 -18.86 -10.05 -7.10
N TYR A 121 -17.73 -10.03 -7.81
CA TYR A 121 -16.78 -8.93 -7.80
C TYR A 121 -16.05 -8.89 -9.15
N SER A 122 -15.54 -7.71 -9.51
CA SER A 122 -14.63 -7.58 -10.65
C SER A 122 -13.17 -7.56 -10.19
N SER A 123 -12.27 -8.14 -10.97
CA SER A 123 -10.82 -8.16 -10.73
C SER A 123 -10.06 -8.40 -12.04
N SER A 124 -8.73 -8.40 -11.99
CA SER A 124 -7.88 -8.84 -13.10
C SER A 124 -6.65 -9.60 -12.62
N ASP A 125 -6.47 -10.81 -13.16
CA ASP A 125 -5.33 -11.67 -12.85
C ASP A 125 -4.05 -11.22 -13.59
N ASP A 126 -4.19 -10.75 -14.83
CA ASP A 126 -3.08 -10.41 -15.73
C ASP A 126 -2.87 -8.89 -15.90
N LYS A 127 -3.71 -8.08 -15.25
CA LYS A 127 -3.75 -6.61 -15.36
C LYS A 127 -4.04 -6.09 -16.77
N ILE A 128 -4.55 -6.94 -17.64
CA ILE A 128 -4.94 -6.60 -19.01
C ILE A 128 -6.44 -6.84 -19.17
N GLU A 129 -6.91 -8.04 -18.86
CA GLU A 129 -8.30 -8.45 -19.02
C GLU A 129 -9.07 -8.29 -17.70
N SER A 130 -10.17 -7.54 -17.74
CA SER A 130 -11.08 -7.48 -16.58
C SER A 130 -11.95 -8.71 -16.55
N ARG A 131 -12.22 -9.22 -15.34
CA ARG A 131 -13.01 -10.43 -15.13
C ARG A 131 -13.99 -10.27 -13.97
N THR A 132 -15.15 -10.90 -14.10
CA THR A 132 -16.06 -11.21 -12.98
C THR A 132 -16.32 -12.70 -12.96
N ASN A 133 -15.80 -13.40 -11.95
CA ASN A 133 -16.02 -14.83 -11.78
C ASN A 133 -17.49 -15.11 -11.46
N ILE A 134 -18.11 -16.04 -12.18
CA ILE A 134 -19.49 -16.50 -11.96
C ILE A 134 -19.47 -17.90 -11.32
N MET A 135 -18.54 -18.76 -11.75
CA MET A 135 -18.27 -20.07 -11.17
C MET A 135 -16.76 -20.32 -11.26
N ASN A 136 -16.07 -20.23 -10.12
CA ASN A 136 -14.65 -20.55 -10.03
C ASN A 136 -14.32 -21.07 -8.62
N SER A 137 -14.21 -22.40 -8.48
CA SER A 137 -13.90 -23.06 -7.20
C SER A 137 -12.42 -23.03 -6.83
N TRP A 138 -11.56 -22.50 -7.69
CA TRP A 138 -10.11 -22.40 -7.42
C TRP A 138 -9.74 -21.12 -6.66
N VAL A 139 -10.68 -20.19 -6.51
CA VAL A 139 -10.47 -18.92 -5.80
C VAL A 139 -11.15 -18.97 -4.43
N GLY A 140 -10.33 -19.16 -3.39
CA GLY A 140 -10.79 -19.22 -2.00
C GLY A 140 -10.97 -17.85 -1.33
N GLU A 141 -10.24 -16.84 -1.80
CA GLU A 141 -10.27 -15.48 -1.26
C GLU A 141 -10.38 -14.43 -2.37
N LEU A 142 -10.95 -13.27 -2.04
CA LEU A 142 -11.00 -12.15 -2.96
C LEU A 142 -9.59 -11.68 -3.31
N PRO A 143 -9.25 -11.45 -4.59
CA PRO A 143 -7.97 -10.85 -4.95
C PRO A 143 -7.85 -9.40 -4.43
N PRO A 144 -6.62 -8.86 -4.25
CA PRO A 144 -6.40 -7.50 -3.74
C PRO A 144 -7.13 -6.40 -4.55
N ASP A 145 -7.26 -6.58 -5.86
CA ASP A 145 -7.92 -5.64 -6.77
C ASP A 145 -9.42 -5.92 -6.97
N ALA A 146 -10.00 -6.81 -6.15
CA ALA A 146 -11.44 -7.05 -6.13
C ALA A 146 -12.19 -5.73 -5.86
N ARG A 147 -13.18 -5.45 -6.71
CA ARG A 147 -13.93 -4.19 -6.68
C ARG A 147 -15.39 -4.34 -7.11
N ILE A 148 -16.23 -3.44 -6.60
CA ILE A 148 -17.66 -3.33 -6.91
C ILE A 148 -18.10 -1.87 -7.02
N ALA A 149 -19.20 -1.64 -7.74
CA ALA A 149 -19.77 -0.30 -7.96
C ALA A 149 -20.33 0.33 -6.69
N SER A 150 -20.89 -0.46 -5.79
CA SER A 150 -21.44 -0.03 -4.50
C SER A 150 -21.65 -1.23 -3.57
N GLY A 151 -21.93 -0.98 -2.29
CA GLY A 151 -22.20 -2.03 -1.30
C GLY A 151 -20.97 -2.40 -0.48
N ASN A 152 -20.84 -3.68 -0.10
CA ASN A 152 -19.72 -4.21 0.68
C ASN A 152 -19.16 -5.46 -0.01
N LEU A 153 -17.84 -5.62 -0.06
CA LEU A 153 -17.17 -6.77 -0.66
C LEU A 153 -17.24 -8.06 0.17
N GLU A 154 -17.55 -8.01 1.47
CA GLU A 154 -17.56 -9.20 2.36
C GLU A 154 -18.45 -10.34 1.84
N ASP A 155 -19.58 -10.00 1.21
CA ASP A 155 -20.53 -10.96 0.65
C ASP A 155 -20.15 -11.44 -0.77
N SER A 156 -19.16 -10.81 -1.40
CA SER A 156 -18.72 -11.20 -2.74
C SER A 156 -18.03 -12.57 -2.73
N LYS A 157 -18.32 -13.38 -3.76
CA LYS A 157 -17.75 -14.72 -3.94
C LYS A 157 -17.36 -14.95 -5.40
N ALA A 158 -16.38 -15.83 -5.63
CA ALA A 158 -16.01 -16.29 -6.98
C ALA A 158 -16.99 -17.35 -7.53
N ILE A 159 -17.87 -17.87 -6.67
CA ILE A 159 -18.98 -18.76 -7.00
C ILE A 159 -20.27 -17.98 -6.73
N MET A 160 -20.85 -17.43 -7.80
CA MET A 160 -22.08 -16.63 -7.73
C MET A 160 -23.34 -17.50 -7.82
N LEU A 161 -23.27 -18.65 -8.49
CA LEU A 161 -24.43 -19.53 -8.70
C LEU A 161 -24.19 -20.92 -8.13
N ASN A 162 -25.26 -21.64 -7.82
CA ASN A 162 -25.19 -23.07 -7.55
C ASN A 162 -25.31 -23.85 -8.87
N ALA A 163 -24.25 -24.54 -9.30
CA ALA A 163 -24.26 -25.35 -10.52
C ALA A 163 -24.76 -26.78 -10.32
N GLU A 164 -25.02 -27.19 -9.08
CA GLU A 164 -25.50 -28.55 -8.79
C GLU A 164 -26.90 -28.78 -9.38
N GLY A 165 -27.04 -29.86 -10.15
CA GLY A 165 -28.33 -30.27 -10.72
C GLY A 165 -28.80 -29.47 -11.92
N LEU A 166 -27.96 -28.60 -12.52
CA LEU A 166 -28.29 -27.94 -13.78
C LEU A 166 -28.52 -28.96 -14.91
N PRO A 167 -29.49 -28.73 -15.81
CA PRO A 167 -29.69 -29.56 -17.00
C PRO A 167 -28.51 -29.39 -17.98
N PRO A 168 -28.36 -30.29 -18.98
CA PRO A 168 -27.43 -30.07 -20.08
C PRO A 168 -27.62 -28.68 -20.71
N ILE A 169 -26.54 -27.94 -20.86
CA ILE A 169 -26.55 -26.52 -21.19
C ILE A 169 -26.46 -26.37 -22.71
N VAL A 170 -27.50 -25.82 -23.32
CA VAL A 170 -27.55 -25.46 -24.74
C VAL A 170 -27.45 -23.95 -24.96
N SER A 171 -27.79 -23.15 -23.95
CA SER A 171 -27.58 -21.69 -24.01
C SER A 171 -27.27 -21.08 -22.65
N LEU A 172 -26.36 -20.12 -22.63
CA LEU A 172 -26.06 -19.23 -21.52
C LEU A 172 -26.26 -17.78 -21.96
N GLU A 173 -26.87 -16.98 -21.10
CA GLU A 173 -26.98 -15.52 -21.26
C GLU A 173 -26.51 -14.87 -19.97
N VAL A 174 -25.64 -13.86 -20.07
CA VAL A 174 -25.16 -13.07 -18.94
C VAL A 174 -25.48 -11.62 -19.22
N SER A 175 -26.35 -11.03 -18.39
CA SER A 175 -26.62 -9.59 -18.40
C SER A 175 -25.84 -8.93 -17.26
N PHE A 176 -25.15 -7.84 -17.57
CA PHE A 176 -24.29 -7.13 -16.64
C PHE A 176 -24.35 -5.61 -16.86
N THR A 177 -23.95 -4.88 -15.83
CA THR A 177 -23.84 -3.42 -15.87
C THR A 177 -22.38 -3.02 -15.66
N MET A 178 -21.90 -2.09 -16.47
CA MET A 178 -20.61 -1.39 -16.30
C MET A 178 -20.83 -0.09 -15.57
N GLU A 179 -20.19 0.07 -14.41
CA GLU A 179 -20.28 1.23 -13.52
C GLU A 179 -18.92 1.51 -12.87
N GLU A 180 -18.68 2.76 -12.47
CA GLU A 180 -17.48 3.11 -11.69
C GLU A 180 -17.47 2.33 -10.37
N ALA A 181 -16.35 1.68 -10.06
CA ALA A 181 -16.17 1.06 -8.77
C ALA A 181 -15.97 2.11 -7.69
N THR A 182 -16.74 2.03 -6.61
CA THR A 182 -16.57 2.89 -5.42
C THR A 182 -15.97 2.13 -4.25
N VAL A 183 -15.93 0.79 -4.30
CA VAL A 183 -15.45 -0.07 -3.22
C VAL A 183 -14.41 -1.03 -3.76
N TYR A 184 -13.25 -1.06 -3.09
CA TYR A 184 -12.09 -1.88 -3.42
C TYR A 184 -11.64 -2.66 -2.19
N LYS A 185 -11.17 -3.89 -2.38
CA LYS A 185 -10.56 -4.66 -1.28
C LYS A 185 -9.30 -3.95 -0.79
N THR A 186 -8.46 -3.49 -1.72
CA THR A 186 -7.31 -2.63 -1.44
C THR A 186 -7.57 -1.25 -2.04
N PRO A 187 -7.93 -0.23 -1.23
CA PRO A 187 -8.29 1.10 -1.74
C PRO A 187 -7.21 1.79 -2.58
N ALA A 188 -5.93 1.56 -2.28
CA ALA A 188 -4.81 2.09 -3.05
C ALA A 188 -4.74 1.59 -4.50
N LEU A 189 -5.46 0.51 -4.85
CA LEU A 189 -5.58 0.01 -6.22
C LEU A 189 -6.72 0.67 -7.01
N ARG A 190 -7.48 1.56 -6.38
CA ARG A 190 -8.45 2.39 -7.12
C ARG A 190 -7.69 3.35 -8.04
N PRO A 191 -8.07 3.45 -9.33
CA PRO A 191 -7.49 4.45 -10.23
C PRO A 191 -7.65 5.86 -9.66
N ALA A 192 -6.65 6.71 -9.90
CA ALA A 192 -6.71 8.10 -9.50
C ALA A 192 -7.83 8.82 -10.27
N PRO A 193 -8.82 9.44 -9.58
CA PRO A 193 -9.79 10.28 -10.26
C PRO A 193 -9.13 11.57 -10.76
N GLU A 194 -9.76 12.25 -11.72
CA GLU A 194 -9.21 13.49 -12.31
C GLU A 194 -9.18 14.68 -11.33
N PHE A 195 -9.99 14.63 -10.27
CA PHE A 195 -10.12 15.69 -9.28
C PHE A 195 -10.53 15.11 -7.93
N ALA A 196 -10.25 15.87 -6.87
CA ALA A 196 -10.83 15.65 -5.56
C ALA A 196 -12.07 16.55 -5.40
N THR A 197 -13.07 16.14 -4.63
CA THR A 197 -14.23 17.01 -4.30
C THR A 197 -14.04 17.58 -2.91
N ALA A 198 -13.78 18.87 -2.80
CA ALA A 198 -13.70 19.57 -1.53
C ALA A 198 -15.10 19.92 -0.99
N TYR A 199 -15.30 19.71 0.31
CA TYR A 199 -16.53 20.01 1.03
C TYR A 199 -16.26 20.25 2.52
N ILE A 200 -17.26 20.74 3.25
CA ILE A 200 -17.18 20.88 4.71
C ILE A 200 -17.83 19.66 5.35
N MET A 201 -17.07 18.86 6.08
CA MET A 201 -17.66 17.86 6.98
C MET A 201 -18.17 18.59 8.23
N TYR A 202 -19.43 18.39 8.61
CA TYR A 202 -20.05 19.18 9.68
C TYR A 202 -21.01 18.36 10.53
N ALA A 203 -20.96 18.57 11.84
CA ALA A 203 -22.02 18.19 12.77
C ALA A 203 -22.17 19.24 13.88
N ASP A 204 -23.40 19.65 14.14
CA ASP A 204 -23.73 20.47 15.31
C ASP A 204 -23.69 19.66 16.62
N GLU A 205 -23.80 20.33 17.77
CA GLU A 205 -23.61 19.69 19.09
C GLU A 205 -24.62 18.56 19.33
N ALA A 206 -25.84 18.71 18.81
CA ALA A 206 -26.92 17.75 18.94
C ALA A 206 -26.93 16.68 17.83
N TRP A 207 -26.04 16.75 16.84
CA TRP A 207 -26.05 15.95 15.62
C TRP A 207 -27.36 16.04 14.82
N ALA A 208 -28.11 17.13 15.01
CA ALA A 208 -29.37 17.39 14.32
C ALA A 208 -29.14 18.02 12.94
N ALA A 209 -28.10 18.85 12.82
CA ALA A 209 -27.65 19.43 11.55
C ALA A 209 -26.27 18.89 11.20
N GLN A 210 -26.18 18.16 10.09
CA GLN A 210 -24.95 17.48 9.68
C GLN A 210 -24.83 17.37 8.16
N TYR A 211 -23.61 17.11 7.68
CA TYR A 211 -23.30 16.87 6.27
C TYR A 211 -21.99 16.10 6.10
N TRP A 212 -22.00 15.02 5.30
CA TRP A 212 -20.87 14.08 5.18
C TRP A 212 -20.46 13.69 3.75
N LEU A 213 -21.08 14.24 2.70
CA LEU A 213 -20.84 13.88 1.29
C LEU A 213 -20.78 12.35 1.05
N ASP A 214 -21.70 11.62 1.68
CA ASP A 214 -21.77 10.15 1.67
C ASP A 214 -22.94 9.63 0.81
N GLY A 215 -23.59 10.52 0.05
CA GLY A 215 -24.77 10.22 -0.76
C GLY A 215 -26.10 10.29 -0.02
N ASN A 216 -26.11 10.50 1.30
CA ASN A 216 -27.33 10.72 2.05
C ASN A 216 -27.90 12.13 1.81
N GLU A 217 -29.22 12.27 1.94
CA GLU A 217 -29.89 13.58 1.89
C GLU A 217 -29.82 14.28 3.25
N TYR A 218 -29.27 15.49 3.26
CA TYR A 218 -29.21 16.36 4.44
C TYR A 218 -29.99 17.66 4.17
N PRO A 219 -30.68 18.24 5.18
CA PRO A 219 -31.43 19.48 5.02
C PRO A 219 -30.51 20.72 5.06
N VAL A 220 -29.45 20.71 4.25
CA VAL A 220 -28.41 21.74 4.13
C VAL A 220 -28.10 21.96 2.66
N THR A 221 -27.83 23.20 2.26
CA THR A 221 -27.33 23.49 0.91
C THR A 221 -25.81 23.55 0.94
N ALA A 222 -25.14 22.63 0.25
CA ALA A 222 -23.70 22.59 0.16
C ALA A 222 -23.19 23.11 -1.19
N ALA A 223 -22.18 23.98 -1.15
CA ALA A 223 -21.38 24.37 -2.31
C ALA A 223 -20.03 23.66 -2.24
N ASN A 224 -19.98 22.44 -2.77
CA ASN A 224 -18.74 21.67 -2.94
C ASN A 224 -18.00 22.13 -4.20
N VAL A 225 -16.69 21.88 -4.29
CA VAL A 225 -15.88 22.27 -5.46
C VAL A 225 -14.93 21.16 -5.92
N GLU A 226 -14.76 21.01 -7.22
CA GLU A 226 -13.73 20.14 -7.80
C GLU A 226 -12.35 20.80 -7.67
N VAL A 227 -11.39 20.09 -7.09
CA VAL A 227 -10.00 20.51 -6.94
C VAL A 227 -9.15 19.67 -7.88
N ARG A 228 -8.56 20.32 -8.90
CA ARG A 228 -7.74 19.66 -9.95
C ARG A 228 -6.24 19.86 -9.79
N GLY A 229 -5.82 20.62 -8.79
CA GLY A 229 -4.41 20.95 -8.56
C GLY A 229 -4.23 22.22 -7.74
N GLU A 230 -3.02 22.80 -7.79
CA GLU A 230 -2.69 24.01 -7.02
C GLU A 230 -3.65 25.17 -7.31
N GLY A 231 -4.09 25.87 -6.26
CA GLY A 231 -4.98 27.01 -6.42
C GLY A 231 -5.70 27.42 -5.14
N GLN A 232 -6.46 28.49 -5.23
CA GLN A 232 -7.36 28.95 -4.17
C GLN A 232 -8.79 28.49 -4.48
N TYR A 233 -9.46 27.96 -3.46
CA TYR A 233 -10.78 27.37 -3.54
C TYR A 233 -11.62 27.81 -2.36
N GLU A 234 -12.94 27.69 -2.49
CA GLU A 234 -13.90 28.03 -1.45
C GLU A 234 -15.03 26.99 -1.45
N VAL A 235 -15.46 26.59 -0.25
CA VAL A 235 -16.61 25.73 -0.04
C VAL A 235 -17.53 26.35 1.01
N SER A 236 -18.83 26.05 0.93
CA SER A 236 -19.78 26.55 1.93
C SER A 236 -20.92 25.58 2.25
N LEU A 237 -21.49 25.76 3.44
CA LEU A 237 -22.75 25.16 3.87
C LEU A 237 -23.72 26.26 4.25
N ALA A 238 -24.97 26.15 3.81
CA ALA A 238 -26.07 27.01 4.23
C ALA A 238 -27.19 26.18 4.88
N PHE A 239 -27.51 26.53 6.13
CA PHE A 239 -28.58 25.90 6.92
C PHE A 239 -29.86 26.74 6.83
N PRO A 240 -31.05 26.10 6.94
CA PRO A 240 -32.32 26.83 6.94
C PRO A 240 -32.37 27.89 8.04
N SER A 241 -32.81 29.11 7.71
CA SER A 241 -32.87 30.22 8.67
C SER A 241 -33.82 29.97 9.85
N ASP A 242 -34.82 29.11 9.67
CA ASP A 242 -35.78 28.68 10.69
C ASP A 242 -35.33 27.43 11.48
N ALA A 243 -34.22 26.82 11.08
CA ALA A 243 -33.57 25.70 11.75
C ALA A 243 -32.04 25.78 11.62
N PRO A 244 -31.39 26.83 12.18
CA PRO A 244 -29.93 26.96 12.14
C PRO A 244 -29.27 25.83 12.92
N ALA A 245 -28.07 25.42 12.50
CA ALA A 245 -27.24 24.50 13.27
C ALA A 245 -26.86 25.14 14.62
N ALA A 246 -26.90 24.37 15.70
CA ALA A 246 -26.71 24.87 17.06
C ALA A 246 -25.53 24.19 17.75
N GLY A 247 -24.49 24.99 18.02
CA GLY A 247 -23.23 24.50 18.57
C GLY A 247 -22.39 23.75 17.53
N LEU A 248 -21.27 23.18 17.98
CA LEU A 248 -20.32 22.47 17.13
C LEU A 248 -19.86 21.18 17.82
N ALA A 249 -20.13 20.04 17.20
CA ALA A 249 -19.54 18.76 17.59
C ALA A 249 -18.33 18.42 16.72
N PHE A 250 -18.41 18.73 15.42
CA PHE A 250 -17.35 18.42 14.46
C PHE A 250 -17.33 19.39 13.28
N MET A 251 -16.13 19.76 12.84
CA MET A 251 -15.92 20.43 11.57
C MET A 251 -14.56 20.12 10.97
N ALA A 252 -14.55 19.83 9.67
CA ALA A 252 -13.32 19.69 8.89
C ALA A 252 -13.54 20.15 7.45
N LEU A 253 -12.47 20.56 6.78
CA LEU A 253 -12.43 20.55 5.31
C LEU A 253 -12.08 19.13 4.88
N GLY A 254 -12.98 18.50 4.12
CA GLY A 254 -12.80 17.17 3.55
C GLY A 254 -12.57 17.26 2.05
N LEU A 255 -11.62 16.49 1.53
CA LEU A 255 -11.36 16.36 0.10
C LEU A 255 -11.55 14.90 -0.30
N LYS A 256 -12.76 14.62 -0.78
CA LYS A 256 -13.14 13.30 -1.25
C LYS A 256 -12.19 12.88 -2.36
N ASP A 257 -11.58 11.70 -2.18
CA ASP A 257 -10.58 11.11 -3.07
C ASP A 257 -9.27 11.92 -3.19
N GLY A 258 -9.03 12.85 -2.25
CA GLY A 258 -7.88 13.74 -2.20
C GLY A 258 -6.52 13.06 -2.27
N GLU A 259 -6.32 11.95 -1.55
CA GLU A 259 -5.04 11.23 -1.57
C GLU A 259 -4.82 10.49 -2.90
N LEU A 260 -5.89 10.17 -3.63
CA LEU A 260 -5.77 9.50 -4.93
C LEU A 260 -5.54 10.49 -6.06
N ALA A 261 -6.36 11.54 -6.14
CA ALA A 261 -6.29 12.56 -7.19
C ALA A 261 -5.09 13.49 -7.00
N LEU A 262 -4.81 13.88 -5.75
CA LEU A 262 -3.83 14.91 -5.38
C LEU A 262 -2.94 14.40 -4.23
N PRO A 263 -2.22 13.26 -4.42
CA PRO A 263 -1.42 12.64 -3.37
C PRO A 263 -0.41 13.62 -2.77
N GLY A 264 -0.34 13.64 -1.44
CA GLY A 264 0.64 14.46 -0.71
C GLY A 264 0.36 15.96 -0.71
N TYR A 265 -0.73 16.44 -1.33
CA TYR A 265 -1.11 17.85 -1.27
C TYR A 265 -1.36 18.30 0.16
N ILE A 266 -1.11 19.59 0.37
CA ILE A 266 -1.38 20.33 1.60
C ILE A 266 -2.52 21.31 1.30
N TYR A 267 -3.50 21.35 2.19
CA TYR A 267 -4.65 22.23 2.10
C TYR A 267 -4.58 23.24 3.25
N ARG A 268 -4.08 24.44 2.96
CA ARG A 268 -3.96 25.51 3.94
C ARG A 268 -5.28 26.28 4.01
N ILE A 269 -5.83 26.41 5.21
CA ILE A 269 -7.02 27.24 5.44
C ILE A 269 -6.60 28.72 5.41
N ASP A 270 -7.17 29.48 4.49
CA ASP A 270 -6.89 30.91 4.35
C ASP A 270 -7.95 31.77 5.05
N SER A 271 -9.20 31.30 5.10
CA SER A 271 -10.28 32.00 5.79
C SER A 271 -11.39 31.05 6.25
N LEU A 272 -12.03 31.42 7.36
CA LEU A 272 -13.21 30.75 7.90
C LEU A 272 -14.22 31.82 8.30
N LYS A 273 -15.44 31.70 7.81
CA LYS A 273 -16.55 32.60 8.16
C LYS A 273 -17.76 31.84 8.63
N VAL A 274 -18.43 32.39 9.63
CA VAL A 274 -19.73 31.93 10.13
C VAL A 274 -20.71 33.09 10.04
N ASN A 275 -21.83 32.91 9.33
CA ASN A 275 -22.83 33.94 9.08
C ASN A 275 -22.24 35.25 8.50
N GLY A 276 -21.18 35.14 7.70
CA GLY A 276 -20.46 36.27 7.11
C GLY A 276 -19.42 36.96 8.01
N GLU A 277 -19.27 36.55 9.27
CA GLU A 277 -18.25 37.07 10.20
C GLU A 277 -17.01 36.17 10.22
N ASP A 278 -15.81 36.76 10.24
CA ASP A 278 -14.54 36.04 10.30
C ASP A 278 -14.37 35.34 11.66
N VAL A 279 -14.04 34.05 11.64
CA VAL A 279 -13.73 33.26 12.83
C VAL A 279 -12.22 33.06 12.92
N PRO A 280 -11.57 33.47 14.02
CA PRO A 280 -10.15 33.21 14.21
C PRO A 280 -9.89 31.71 14.41
N PHE A 281 -8.78 31.23 13.86
CA PHE A 281 -8.31 29.86 14.05
C PHE A 281 -6.79 29.81 14.27
N THR A 282 -6.33 28.77 14.95
CA THR A 282 -4.90 28.46 15.11
C THR A 282 -4.38 27.58 13.96
N LYS A 283 -3.11 27.18 14.02
CA LYS A 283 -2.43 26.44 12.94
C LYS A 283 -3.15 25.11 12.64
N THR A 284 -3.38 24.84 11.37
CA THR A 284 -4.02 23.61 10.86
C THR A 284 -3.00 22.63 10.28
N TYR A 285 -3.42 21.40 10.00
CA TYR A 285 -2.64 20.39 9.28
C TYR A 285 -3.53 19.62 8.29
N THR A 286 -2.94 19.04 7.25
CA THR A 286 -3.61 18.09 6.36
C THR A 286 -3.23 16.66 6.74
N SER A 287 -4.18 15.73 6.83
CA SER A 287 -3.93 14.30 7.07
C SER A 287 -4.96 13.43 6.33
N SER A 288 -4.84 12.11 6.42
CA SER A 288 -5.83 11.15 5.94
C SER A 288 -5.92 9.94 6.86
N ASP A 289 -7.15 9.57 7.24
CA ASP A 289 -7.36 8.39 8.10
C ASP A 289 -7.40 7.08 7.29
N ASP A 290 -7.82 7.15 6.03
CA ASP A 290 -8.10 5.99 5.16
C ASP A 290 -7.18 5.92 3.94
N GLN A 291 -6.26 6.87 3.79
CA GLN A 291 -5.38 7.05 2.62
C GLN A 291 -6.13 7.28 1.30
N ILE A 292 -7.40 7.69 1.39
CA ILE A 292 -8.26 8.00 0.24
C ILE A 292 -8.68 9.46 0.30
N GLU A 293 -9.24 9.88 1.42
CA GLU A 293 -9.77 11.22 1.64
C GLU A 293 -8.77 12.05 2.45
N SER A 294 -8.39 13.20 1.91
CA SER A 294 -7.59 14.17 2.66
C SER A 294 -8.50 15.00 3.55
N ARG A 295 -8.01 15.40 4.72
CA ARG A 295 -8.77 16.15 5.71
C ARG A 295 -7.94 17.24 6.36
N VAL A 296 -8.59 18.35 6.68
CA VAL A 296 -8.08 19.39 7.58
C VAL A 296 -9.08 19.58 8.71
N ASN A 297 -8.75 19.07 9.90
CA ASN A 297 -9.60 19.24 11.07
C ASN A 297 -9.64 20.72 11.49
N LEU A 298 -10.85 21.23 11.69
CA LEU A 298 -11.08 22.58 12.23
C LEU A 298 -11.59 22.52 13.67
N PHE A 299 -12.43 21.53 13.97
CA PHE A 299 -12.88 21.20 15.31
C PHE A 299 -13.15 19.69 15.42
N ASN A 300 -12.26 18.97 16.11
CA ASN A 300 -12.41 17.55 16.40
C ASN A 300 -11.84 17.24 17.79
N THR A 301 -12.71 16.84 18.72
CA THR A 301 -12.32 16.51 20.11
C THR A 301 -12.10 15.02 20.34
N TRP A 302 -12.33 14.17 19.34
CA TRP A 302 -12.07 12.73 19.41
C TRP A 302 -10.62 12.38 19.14
N VAL A 303 -9.88 13.32 18.55
CA VAL A 303 -8.45 13.21 18.31
C VAL A 303 -7.74 14.13 19.30
N SER A 304 -6.78 13.60 20.04
CA SER A 304 -6.03 14.36 21.06
C SER A 304 -4.68 14.89 20.58
N GLU A 305 -4.18 14.39 19.45
CA GLU A 305 -2.85 14.71 18.93
C GLU A 305 -2.83 14.86 17.41
N VAL A 306 -1.80 15.52 16.90
CA VAL A 306 -1.57 15.62 15.44
C VAL A 306 -1.11 14.24 14.95
N PRO A 307 -1.76 13.65 13.94
CA PRO A 307 -1.42 12.30 13.48
C PRO A 307 -0.06 12.28 12.77
N ALA A 308 0.57 11.10 12.72
CA ALA A 308 1.93 10.94 12.19
C ALA A 308 2.06 11.27 10.69
N ASP A 309 0.97 11.14 9.94
CA ASP A 309 0.89 11.44 8.51
C ASP A 309 0.57 12.93 8.22
N ALA A 310 0.46 13.76 9.26
CA ALA A 310 0.13 15.17 9.13
C ALA A 310 1.16 15.93 8.28
N ARG A 311 0.66 16.69 7.29
CA ARG A 311 1.43 17.51 6.36
C ARG A 311 1.12 18.98 6.58
N LEU A 312 2.18 19.77 6.64
CA LEU A 312 2.16 21.21 6.84
C LEU A 312 3.11 21.87 5.85
N GLU A 313 2.77 23.09 5.41
CA GLU A 313 3.57 23.83 4.42
C GLU A 313 5.02 24.08 4.88
N ASP A 314 5.22 24.30 6.19
CA ASP A 314 6.52 24.52 6.80
C ASP A 314 7.16 23.25 7.40
N GLY A 315 6.48 22.10 7.30
CA GLY A 315 6.92 20.83 7.88
C GLY A 315 6.99 20.80 9.41
N ASN A 316 6.54 21.85 10.12
CA ASN A 316 6.63 21.94 11.58
C ASN A 316 5.25 21.73 12.24
N PRO A 317 5.00 20.63 12.96
CA PRO A 317 3.72 20.38 13.62
C PRO A 317 3.48 21.26 14.86
N GLU A 318 4.47 22.00 15.36
CA GLU A 318 4.33 22.83 16.57
C GLU A 318 3.19 23.85 16.42
N GLY A 319 2.26 23.83 17.38
CA GLY A 319 1.09 24.72 17.43
C GLY A 319 -0.09 24.27 16.57
N ALA A 320 0.05 23.18 15.79
CA ALA A 320 -1.07 22.57 15.09
C ALA A 320 -1.94 21.74 16.04
N ALA A 321 -3.25 21.72 15.81
CA ALA A 321 -4.19 21.00 16.66
C ALA A 321 -5.40 20.48 15.88
N PRO A 322 -6.07 19.41 16.34
CA PRO A 322 -7.32 18.92 15.73
C PRO A 322 -8.52 19.83 16.00
N ALA A 323 -8.43 20.72 16.99
CA ALA A 323 -9.43 21.75 17.27
C ALA A 323 -8.74 23.12 17.31
N VAL A 324 -9.03 23.94 16.29
CA VAL A 324 -8.34 25.23 16.05
C VAL A 324 -9.25 26.44 16.17
N VAL A 325 -10.58 26.24 16.27
CA VAL A 325 -11.59 27.29 16.42
C VAL A 325 -12.21 27.29 17.82
N ASP A 326 -12.75 28.43 18.24
CA ASP A 326 -13.62 28.52 19.42
C ASP A 326 -15.05 28.09 19.05
N PRO A 327 -15.59 27.00 19.63
CA PRO A 327 -16.94 26.53 19.33
C PRO A 327 -18.04 27.54 19.71
N ALA A 328 -17.75 28.53 20.57
CA ALA A 328 -18.70 29.59 20.89
C ALA A 328 -19.12 30.42 19.66
N ALA A 329 -18.26 30.50 18.63
CA ALA A 329 -18.59 31.16 17.36
C ALA A 329 -19.69 30.43 16.56
N PHE A 330 -20.04 29.20 16.94
CA PHE A 330 -20.98 28.32 16.25
C PHE A 330 -22.29 28.13 17.03
N ALA A 331 -22.61 29.03 17.96
CA ALA A 331 -23.82 28.94 18.77
C ALA A 331 -25.13 28.93 17.95
N SER A 332 -25.14 29.59 16.79
CA SER A 332 -26.25 29.56 15.83
C SER A 332 -25.74 29.83 14.42
N VAL A 333 -25.80 28.83 13.54
CA VAL A 333 -25.14 28.84 12.23
C VAL A 333 -26.17 28.71 11.13
N THR A 334 -26.24 29.72 10.26
CA THR A 334 -27.01 29.73 9.01
C THR A 334 -26.10 29.58 7.79
N GLU A 335 -24.83 29.96 7.90
CA GLU A 335 -23.85 29.81 6.84
C GLU A 335 -22.46 29.56 7.42
N VAL A 336 -21.70 28.66 6.81
CA VAL A 336 -20.26 28.48 7.02
C VAL A 336 -19.56 28.56 5.67
N VAL A 337 -18.47 29.32 5.59
CA VAL A 337 -17.62 29.43 4.39
C VAL A 337 -16.18 29.15 4.77
N VAL A 338 -15.52 28.24 4.04
CA VAL A 338 -14.11 27.92 4.21
C VAL A 338 -13.38 28.22 2.90
N GLY A 339 -12.47 29.20 2.95
CA GLY A 339 -11.53 29.47 1.87
C GLY A 339 -10.18 28.80 2.14
N PHE A 340 -9.62 28.12 1.16
CA PHE A 340 -8.36 27.38 1.30
C PHE A 340 -7.50 27.42 0.05
N THR A 341 -6.19 27.18 0.23
CA THR A 341 -5.23 27.02 -0.86
C THR A 341 -4.79 25.55 -0.90
N ALA A 342 -4.98 24.90 -2.05
CA ALA A 342 -4.33 23.63 -2.35
C ALA A 342 -2.90 23.88 -2.84
N ILE A 343 -1.93 23.23 -2.19
CA ILE A 343 -0.50 23.40 -2.42
C ILE A 343 0.07 22.03 -2.77
N SER A 344 0.75 21.94 -3.92
CA SER A 344 1.38 20.69 -4.33
C SER A 344 2.54 20.36 -3.38
N PRO A 345 2.76 19.08 -3.09
CA PRO A 345 4.01 18.67 -2.47
C PRO A 345 5.16 19.06 -3.40
N LYS A 346 6.31 19.40 -2.82
CA LYS A 346 7.51 19.71 -3.58
C LYS A 346 8.74 19.11 -2.94
N THR A 347 9.70 18.71 -3.77
CA THR A 347 11.03 18.33 -3.32
C THR A 347 12.09 18.80 -4.31
N GLU A 348 13.36 18.61 -3.98
CA GLU A 348 14.49 18.97 -4.82
C GLU A 348 15.13 17.73 -5.44
N ALA A 349 15.43 17.83 -6.73
CA ALA A 349 16.22 16.87 -7.47
C ALA A 349 17.62 17.41 -7.74
N TYR A 350 18.62 16.55 -7.61
CA TYR A 350 20.02 16.87 -7.80
C TYR A 350 20.79 15.70 -8.40
N ILE A 351 22.02 15.96 -8.79
CA ILE A 351 22.94 14.93 -9.28
C ILE A 351 23.92 14.62 -8.16
N MET A 352 23.92 13.37 -7.70
CA MET A 352 24.99 12.83 -6.89
C MET A 352 26.17 12.50 -7.82
N TYR A 353 27.38 12.90 -7.47
CA TYR A 353 28.53 12.69 -8.36
C TYR A 353 29.82 12.45 -7.59
N ALA A 354 30.61 11.49 -8.08
CA ALA A 354 32.03 11.35 -7.77
C ALA A 354 32.83 11.04 -9.03
N ASP A 355 33.91 11.80 -9.22
CA ASP A 355 34.90 11.52 -10.26
C ASP A 355 35.70 10.25 -9.95
N SER A 356 36.45 9.75 -10.94
CA SER A 356 37.21 8.50 -10.78
C SER A 356 38.30 8.58 -9.69
N GLY A 357 38.75 9.79 -9.38
CA GLY A 357 39.78 10.05 -8.37
C GLY A 357 39.25 10.27 -6.96
N TRP A 358 37.93 10.34 -6.78
CA TRP A 358 37.28 10.78 -5.54
C TRP A 358 37.86 12.10 -5.01
N THR A 359 38.11 13.04 -5.92
CA THR A 359 38.69 14.35 -5.57
C THR A 359 37.65 15.23 -4.87
N GLU A 360 38.07 16.11 -3.97
CA GLU A 360 37.14 16.98 -3.23
C GLU A 360 36.36 17.92 -4.17
N GLU A 361 37.05 18.45 -5.19
CA GLU A 361 36.44 19.30 -6.21
C GLU A 361 35.67 18.53 -7.28
N GLY A 362 35.90 17.22 -7.42
CA GLY A 362 35.23 16.32 -8.36
C GLY A 362 34.02 15.60 -7.78
N GLN A 363 33.50 16.06 -6.64
CA GLN A 363 32.38 15.43 -5.94
C GLN A 363 31.27 16.41 -5.58
N PHE A 364 30.04 15.89 -5.54
CA PHE A 364 28.88 16.59 -4.98
C PHE A 364 27.92 15.60 -4.34
N TRP A 365 27.61 15.85 -3.07
CA TRP A 365 26.68 15.09 -2.24
C TRP A 365 25.82 16.14 -1.51
N MET A 366 24.49 15.97 -1.46
CA MET A 366 23.59 16.94 -0.81
C MET A 366 23.64 16.77 0.73
N ASP A 367 24.84 16.78 1.30
CA ASP A 367 25.13 16.49 2.71
C ASP A 367 25.26 17.76 3.57
N GLY A 368 24.95 18.92 3.00
CA GLY A 368 25.11 20.23 3.64
C GLY A 368 26.55 20.73 3.70
N ALA A 369 27.53 20.00 3.18
CA ALA A 369 28.92 20.47 3.13
C ALA A 369 29.09 21.60 2.09
N GLU A 370 29.86 22.62 2.45
CA GLU A 370 30.17 23.69 1.51
C GLU A 370 31.21 23.19 0.49
N ARG A 371 30.76 22.92 -0.75
CA ARG A 371 31.60 22.40 -1.84
C ARG A 371 31.85 23.45 -2.92
N ALA A 372 33.00 23.33 -3.60
CA ALA A 372 33.36 24.20 -4.71
C ALA A 372 32.47 23.94 -5.95
N THR A 373 32.09 22.69 -6.18
CA THR A 373 31.09 22.27 -7.17
C THR A 373 29.73 22.84 -6.81
N LYS A 374 29.04 23.41 -7.80
CA LYS A 374 27.72 24.04 -7.63
C LYS A 374 26.65 23.23 -8.35
N ALA A 375 25.51 23.06 -7.69
CA ALA A 375 24.34 22.43 -8.25
C ALA A 375 23.24 23.46 -8.51
N ALA A 376 22.59 23.37 -9.67
CA ALA A 376 21.30 23.97 -9.93
C ALA A 376 20.24 22.88 -9.73
N LEU A 377 19.47 22.98 -8.65
CA LEU A 377 18.48 21.99 -8.24
C LEU A 377 17.21 22.14 -9.07
N ALA A 378 16.51 21.02 -9.31
CA ALA A 378 15.17 21.06 -9.90
C ALA A 378 14.13 20.95 -8.78
N THR A 379 13.15 21.86 -8.72
CA THR A 379 12.01 21.70 -7.82
C THR A 379 10.97 20.79 -8.48
N VAL A 380 10.84 19.57 -7.98
CA VAL A 380 9.86 18.56 -8.43
C VAL A 380 8.53 18.80 -7.71
N LYS A 381 7.42 18.87 -8.44
CA LYS A 381 6.06 19.14 -7.93
C LYS A 381 5.04 18.04 -8.25
N GLY A 382 5.50 16.88 -8.68
CA GLY A 382 4.68 15.79 -9.19
C GLY A 382 5.07 15.44 -10.63
N GLU A 383 4.11 14.98 -11.42
CA GLU A 383 4.37 14.55 -12.79
C GLU A 383 4.83 15.71 -13.68
N GLY A 384 5.80 15.46 -14.56
CA GLY A 384 6.31 16.47 -15.48
C GLY A 384 7.76 16.25 -15.87
N ASP A 385 8.30 17.19 -16.64
CA ASP A 385 9.68 17.19 -17.11
C ASP A 385 10.52 18.21 -16.32
N TYR A 386 11.70 17.77 -15.91
CA TYR A 386 12.59 18.51 -15.01
C TYR A 386 14.03 18.46 -15.50
N GLU A 387 14.83 19.43 -15.06
CA GLU A 387 16.24 19.56 -15.40
C GLU A 387 17.05 19.97 -14.17
N THR A 388 18.14 19.27 -13.91
CA THR A 388 19.11 19.60 -12.85
C THR A 388 20.52 19.60 -13.42
N THR A 389 21.43 20.41 -12.86
CA THR A 389 22.78 20.60 -13.42
C THR A 389 23.85 20.70 -12.34
N LEU A 390 25.01 20.06 -12.55
CA LEU A 390 26.26 20.32 -11.83
C LEU A 390 27.20 21.17 -12.66
N THR A 391 27.89 22.08 -11.99
CA THR A 391 28.99 22.88 -12.52
C THR A 391 30.21 22.73 -11.62
N PHE A 392 31.27 22.15 -12.15
CA PHE A 392 32.55 22.01 -11.46
C PHE A 392 33.32 23.34 -11.46
N PRO A 393 34.34 23.52 -10.60
CA PRO A 393 35.10 24.76 -10.56
C PRO A 393 35.84 25.02 -11.88
N GLU A 394 35.98 26.30 -12.25
CA GLU A 394 36.70 26.68 -13.47
C GLU A 394 38.16 26.20 -13.41
N GLY A 395 38.62 25.54 -14.48
CA GLY A 395 39.98 24.99 -14.55
C GLY A 395 40.21 23.75 -13.70
N LYS A 396 39.18 23.23 -13.01
CA LYS A 396 39.20 21.96 -12.27
C LYS A 396 37.98 21.08 -12.66
N PRO A 397 37.85 20.67 -13.93
CA PRO A 397 36.78 19.76 -14.32
C PRO A 397 36.97 18.39 -13.65
N ALA A 398 35.87 17.72 -13.31
CA ALA A 398 35.90 16.36 -12.81
C ALA A 398 36.53 15.41 -13.85
N GLN A 399 37.36 14.47 -13.37
CA GLN A 399 38.11 13.55 -14.22
C GLN A 399 37.54 12.14 -14.13
N GLY A 400 36.86 11.69 -15.17
CA GLY A 400 36.14 10.42 -15.17
C GLY A 400 34.92 10.43 -14.24
N VAL A 401 34.31 9.26 -14.11
CA VAL A 401 33.17 9.01 -13.22
C VAL A 401 33.41 7.70 -12.47
N ALA A 402 33.27 7.74 -11.14
CA ALA A 402 33.16 6.56 -10.29
C ALA A 402 31.70 6.30 -9.91
N PHE A 403 30.95 7.38 -9.67
CA PHE A 403 29.54 7.35 -9.32
C PHE A 403 28.80 8.55 -9.93
N ALA A 404 27.62 8.31 -10.48
CA ALA A 404 26.67 9.35 -10.83
C ALA A 404 25.23 8.81 -10.69
N ALA A 405 24.35 9.60 -10.09
CA ALA A 405 22.93 9.29 -10.01
C ALA A 405 22.08 10.56 -9.95
N LEU A 406 20.85 10.49 -10.44
CA LEU A 406 19.80 11.44 -10.12
C LEU A 406 19.24 11.07 -8.74
N GLY A 407 19.26 12.01 -7.80
CA GLY A 407 18.66 11.88 -6.47
C GLY A 407 17.45 12.80 -6.32
N ILE A 408 16.41 12.32 -5.64
CA ILE A 408 15.19 13.04 -5.29
C ILE A 408 15.07 13.01 -3.78
N ILE A 409 15.34 14.16 -3.14
CA ILE A 409 15.35 14.28 -1.67
C ILE A 409 13.97 13.89 -1.12
N ASP A 410 13.93 13.04 -0.09
CA ASP A 410 12.68 12.53 0.50
C ASP A 410 11.67 12.01 -0.55
N GLY A 411 12.16 11.56 -1.72
CA GLY A 411 11.34 11.20 -2.87
C GLY A 411 10.32 10.11 -2.57
N GLU A 412 10.67 9.10 -1.76
CA GLU A 412 9.75 8.03 -1.36
C GLU A 412 8.67 8.53 -0.40
N LYS A 413 8.97 9.57 0.39
CA LYS A 413 8.03 10.16 1.34
C LYS A 413 7.07 11.13 0.67
N ILE A 414 7.59 11.98 -0.22
CA ILE A 414 6.84 13.08 -0.84
C ILE A 414 6.10 12.60 -2.10
N PHE A 415 6.73 11.73 -2.88
CA PHE A 415 6.22 11.19 -4.14
C PHE A 415 6.34 9.65 -4.16
N PRO A 416 5.64 8.94 -3.27
CA PRO A 416 5.74 7.49 -3.16
C PRO A 416 5.42 6.81 -4.49
N ASN A 417 6.21 5.80 -4.85
CA ASN A 417 6.11 5.03 -6.09
C ASN A 417 6.34 5.82 -7.38
N TYR A 418 6.76 7.09 -7.32
CA TYR A 418 7.11 7.81 -8.53
C TYR A 418 8.29 7.16 -9.25
N ILE A 419 8.27 7.28 -10.58
CA ILE A 419 9.28 6.79 -11.50
C ILE A 419 9.92 8.00 -12.16
N TYR A 420 11.24 8.07 -12.07
CA TYR A 420 12.04 9.16 -12.60
C TYR A 420 12.86 8.66 -13.78
N THR A 421 12.35 8.88 -14.99
CA THR A 421 13.00 8.41 -16.21
C THR A 421 13.96 9.47 -16.71
N ILE A 422 15.26 9.21 -16.70
CA ILE A 422 16.25 10.08 -17.34
C ILE A 422 16.04 10.02 -18.86
N THR A 423 15.73 11.17 -19.45
CA THR A 423 15.44 11.30 -20.88
C THR A 423 16.65 11.77 -21.67
N GLU A 424 17.53 12.56 -21.05
CA GLU A 424 18.72 13.11 -21.70
C GLU A 424 19.79 13.46 -20.67
N ILE A 425 21.05 13.19 -21.01
CA ILE A 425 22.23 13.64 -20.25
C ILE A 425 23.11 14.47 -21.18
N LEU A 426 23.53 15.64 -20.73
CA LEU A 426 24.48 16.50 -21.43
C LEU A 426 25.77 16.63 -20.63
N VAL A 427 26.89 16.22 -21.23
CA VAL A 427 28.23 16.46 -20.70
C VAL A 427 28.82 17.65 -21.45
N ASN A 428 29.16 18.73 -20.73
CA ASN A 428 29.66 19.98 -21.32
C ASN A 428 28.73 20.57 -22.41
N GLY A 429 27.43 20.30 -22.31
CA GLY A 429 26.41 20.75 -23.29
C GLY A 429 26.23 19.80 -24.49
N GLU A 430 26.94 18.69 -24.56
CA GLU A 430 26.79 17.68 -25.61
C GLU A 430 26.01 16.46 -25.08
N SER A 431 24.98 16.06 -25.82
CA SER A 431 24.12 14.91 -25.50
C SER A 431 24.86 13.59 -25.69
N ILE A 432 24.70 12.64 -24.76
CA ILE A 432 25.35 11.33 -24.80
C ILE A 432 24.33 10.19 -24.95
N ALA A 433 24.79 9.05 -25.46
CA ALA A 433 23.94 7.86 -25.60
C ALA A 433 23.59 7.25 -24.25
N LEU A 434 22.34 6.83 -24.10
CA LEU A 434 21.79 6.21 -22.88
C LEU A 434 21.33 4.78 -23.18
N THR A 435 21.49 3.88 -22.21
CA THR A 435 20.76 2.62 -22.12
C THR A 435 19.57 2.78 -21.14
N PRO A 436 18.63 1.82 -21.06
CA PRO A 436 17.54 1.92 -20.11
C PRO A 436 18.03 1.96 -18.64
N GLY A 437 17.50 2.88 -17.85
CA GLY A 437 17.74 2.98 -16.41
C GLY A 437 16.61 2.38 -15.58
N PHE A 438 16.67 2.61 -14.27
CA PHE A 438 15.62 2.24 -13.33
C PHE A 438 15.58 3.24 -12.17
N THR A 439 14.42 3.39 -11.56
CA THR A 439 14.24 4.12 -10.31
C THR A 439 14.23 3.13 -9.14
N SER A 440 14.89 3.47 -8.02
CA SER A 440 14.89 2.68 -6.77
C SER A 440 15.16 3.58 -5.56
N SER A 441 15.10 3.05 -4.35
CA SER A 441 15.54 3.69 -3.11
C SER A 441 16.25 2.67 -2.21
N ASP A 442 17.45 3.01 -1.73
CA ASP A 442 18.21 2.11 -0.85
C ASP A 442 17.76 2.23 0.62
N ASP A 443 17.27 3.41 1.03
CA ASP A 443 16.92 3.75 2.41
C ASP A 443 15.41 3.97 2.63
N MET A 444 14.61 3.83 1.57
CA MET A 444 13.16 4.10 1.54
C MET A 444 12.81 5.56 1.87
N ILE A 445 13.78 6.48 1.74
CA ILE A 445 13.60 7.91 1.97
C ILE A 445 13.93 8.66 0.69
N GLU A 446 15.16 8.54 0.19
CA GLU A 446 15.62 9.21 -1.01
C GLU A 446 15.40 8.32 -2.24
N THR A 447 14.69 8.83 -3.25
CA THR A 447 14.54 8.11 -4.53
C THR A 447 15.74 8.40 -5.42
N ARG A 448 16.22 7.37 -6.12
CA ARG A 448 17.42 7.43 -6.95
C ARG A 448 17.19 6.82 -8.33
N THR A 449 17.87 7.36 -9.33
CA THR A 449 18.04 6.74 -10.66
C THR A 449 19.52 6.76 -11.02
N ASN A 450 20.14 5.58 -11.09
CA ASN A 450 21.58 5.47 -11.36
C ASN A 450 21.90 5.86 -12.81
N ILE A 451 22.91 6.72 -12.96
CA ILE A 451 23.52 7.06 -14.25
C ILE A 451 24.73 6.16 -14.47
N PHE A 452 25.60 6.07 -13.46
CA PHE A 452 26.75 5.17 -13.49
C PHE A 452 27.11 4.74 -12.07
N ASN A 453 27.14 3.44 -11.81
CA ASN A 453 27.60 2.87 -10.55
C ASN A 453 28.42 1.61 -10.82
N GLU A 454 29.72 1.64 -10.53
CA GLU A 454 30.61 0.53 -10.83
C GLU A 454 30.42 -0.69 -9.91
N TRP A 455 29.91 -0.48 -8.69
CA TRP A 455 29.79 -1.48 -7.62
C TRP A 455 28.48 -2.26 -7.62
N VAL A 456 27.50 -1.83 -8.41
CA VAL A 456 26.21 -2.52 -8.52
C VAL A 456 26.20 -3.33 -9.82
N SER A 457 25.98 -4.64 -9.69
CA SER A 457 25.88 -5.58 -10.81
C SER A 457 24.47 -6.14 -11.02
N GLU A 458 23.60 -6.01 -10.03
CA GLU A 458 22.23 -6.51 -10.05
C GLU A 458 21.24 -5.37 -9.75
N LEU A 459 20.04 -5.47 -10.30
CA LEU A 459 18.98 -4.49 -10.02
C LEU A 459 18.49 -4.67 -8.58
N PRO A 460 18.28 -3.58 -7.83
CA PRO A 460 17.58 -3.63 -6.54
C PRO A 460 16.20 -4.28 -6.65
N LYS A 461 15.72 -4.90 -5.57
CA LYS A 461 14.40 -5.57 -5.54
C LYS A 461 13.25 -4.61 -5.82
N ASP A 462 13.40 -3.34 -5.43
CA ASP A 462 12.43 -2.26 -5.60
C ASP A 462 12.61 -1.48 -6.91
N ALA A 463 13.50 -1.94 -7.81
CA ALA A 463 13.73 -1.32 -9.09
C ALA A 463 12.43 -1.25 -9.90
N ARG A 464 12.12 -0.08 -10.44
CA ARG A 464 10.89 0.19 -11.19
C ARG A 464 11.13 1.10 -12.39
N VAL A 465 10.34 0.87 -13.45
CA VAL A 465 10.34 1.63 -14.71
C VAL A 465 8.92 1.88 -15.18
N ALA A 466 8.72 2.90 -16.01
CA ALA A 466 7.39 3.35 -16.42
C ALA A 466 6.57 2.29 -17.18
N GLU A 467 7.25 1.38 -17.88
CA GLU A 467 6.61 0.29 -18.65
C GLU A 467 6.57 -1.05 -17.90
N GLY A 468 6.93 -1.07 -16.61
CA GLY A 468 6.84 -2.25 -15.73
C GLY A 468 7.92 -3.32 -15.91
N GLU A 469 8.51 -3.48 -17.11
CA GLU A 469 9.57 -4.47 -17.36
C GLU A 469 10.98 -3.92 -17.13
N VAL A 470 11.67 -4.38 -16.07
CA VAL A 470 13.02 -3.91 -15.69
C VAL A 470 14.16 -4.70 -16.32
N SER A 471 13.89 -5.74 -17.11
CA SER A 471 14.89 -6.71 -17.60
C SER A 471 16.01 -6.08 -18.46
N ALA A 472 15.71 -4.96 -19.12
CA ALA A 472 16.65 -4.21 -19.96
C ALA A 472 17.40 -3.11 -19.22
N SER A 473 17.08 -2.85 -17.94
CA SER A 473 17.64 -1.76 -17.15
C SER A 473 19.03 -2.08 -16.63
N SER A 474 19.85 -1.04 -16.45
CA SER A 474 21.23 -1.15 -16.00
C SER A 474 21.60 -0.05 -14.99
N PRO A 475 22.42 -0.33 -13.96
CA PRO A 475 23.02 0.70 -13.10
C PRO A 475 24.13 1.50 -13.80
N LYS A 476 24.46 1.13 -15.04
CA LYS A 476 25.46 1.75 -15.93
C LYS A 476 24.74 2.19 -17.21
N MET A 477 24.06 3.32 -17.13
CA MET A 477 23.25 3.91 -18.20
C MET A 477 24.12 4.47 -19.34
N VAL A 478 25.36 4.84 -19.02
CA VAL A 478 26.26 5.62 -19.89
C VAL A 478 27.60 4.91 -20.07
N ASP A 479 28.30 5.25 -21.16
CA ASP A 479 29.72 4.91 -21.33
C ASP A 479 30.58 5.86 -20.47
N PRO A 480 31.38 5.36 -19.50
CA PRO A 480 32.22 6.20 -18.66
C PRO A 480 33.27 7.00 -19.46
N ALA A 481 33.60 6.60 -20.69
CA ALA A 481 34.50 7.37 -21.55
C ALA A 481 33.96 8.78 -21.89
N ALA A 482 32.63 8.96 -21.87
CA ALA A 482 32.00 10.27 -22.07
C ALA A 482 32.30 11.27 -20.93
N PHE A 483 32.75 10.77 -19.77
CA PHE A 483 33.02 11.56 -18.56
C PHE A 483 34.52 11.88 -18.38
N ALA A 484 35.33 11.73 -19.43
CA ALA A 484 36.79 11.93 -19.33
C ALA A 484 37.18 13.30 -18.74
N SER A 485 36.42 14.36 -19.03
CA SER A 485 36.57 15.68 -18.42
C SER A 485 35.23 16.42 -18.38
N VAL A 486 34.67 16.62 -17.18
CA VAL A 486 33.34 17.19 -16.99
C VAL A 486 33.45 18.55 -16.31
N GLN A 487 33.11 19.60 -17.05
CA GLN A 487 32.95 20.96 -16.53
C GLN A 487 31.50 21.22 -16.11
N THR A 488 30.54 20.72 -16.91
CA THR A 488 29.11 20.77 -16.59
C THR A 488 28.46 19.42 -16.90
N LEU A 489 27.50 19.03 -16.07
CA LEU A 489 26.68 17.84 -16.26
C LEU A 489 25.22 18.22 -16.06
N THR A 490 24.40 18.10 -17.11
CA THR A 490 22.97 18.37 -17.06
C THR A 490 22.20 17.08 -17.24
N VAL A 491 21.19 16.84 -16.41
CA VAL A 491 20.31 15.68 -16.48
C VAL A 491 18.88 16.17 -16.64
N ARG A 492 18.23 15.73 -17.72
CA ARG A 492 16.79 15.91 -17.94
C ARG A 492 16.07 14.61 -17.65
N PHE A 493 14.94 14.72 -16.98
CA PHE A 493 14.15 13.56 -16.59
C PHE A 493 12.66 13.88 -16.55
N THR A 494 11.86 12.84 -16.76
CA THR A 494 10.41 12.89 -16.57
C THR A 494 10.05 12.17 -15.28
N ALA A 495 9.28 12.81 -14.42
CA ALA A 495 8.64 12.18 -13.27
C ALA A 495 7.23 11.73 -13.65
N LYS A 496 6.86 10.49 -13.29
CA LYS A 496 5.50 9.96 -13.43
C LYS A 496 5.11 9.17 -12.20
N LYS A 497 3.82 9.18 -11.84
CA LYS A 497 3.28 8.31 -10.80
C LYS A 497 3.35 6.87 -11.31
N GLY A 498 4.12 6.02 -10.61
CA GLY A 498 4.12 4.59 -10.86
C GLY A 498 2.89 3.92 -10.24
N ALA A 499 2.60 2.70 -10.69
CA ALA A 499 1.71 1.84 -9.93
C ALA A 499 2.32 1.60 -8.53
N PRO A 500 1.50 1.45 -7.47
CA PRO A 500 2.00 1.02 -6.18
C PRO A 500 2.83 -0.24 -6.40
N VAL A 501 4.12 -0.19 -6.07
CA VAL A 501 4.88 -1.43 -5.99
C VAL A 501 4.32 -2.09 -4.73
N VAL A 502 3.48 -3.10 -4.92
CA VAL A 502 3.22 -4.06 -3.85
C VAL A 502 4.55 -4.78 -3.66
N VAL A 503 5.43 -4.17 -2.89
CA VAL A 503 6.53 -4.90 -2.27
C VAL A 503 5.77 -5.90 -1.44
N ALA A 504 5.66 -7.14 -1.94
CA ALA A 504 5.15 -8.22 -1.12
C ALA A 504 5.95 -8.13 0.17
N GLU A 505 5.30 -7.86 1.30
CA GLU A 505 5.97 -8.07 2.57
C GLU A 505 6.49 -9.51 2.48
N GLU A 506 7.82 -9.66 2.52
CA GLU A 506 8.41 -10.99 2.50
C GLU A 506 7.75 -11.74 3.64
N SER A 507 7.03 -12.81 3.28
CA SER A 507 6.38 -13.68 4.25
C SER A 507 7.37 -13.98 5.36
N ARG A 508 6.97 -13.68 6.59
CA ARG A 508 7.77 -13.96 7.79
C ARG A 508 7.52 -15.36 8.30
N ILE A 509 6.67 -16.13 7.62
CA ILE A 509 6.49 -17.56 7.86
C ILE A 509 7.83 -18.26 7.60
N ASN A 510 8.52 -18.63 8.68
CA ASN A 510 9.79 -19.34 8.60
C ASN A 510 9.59 -20.84 8.90
N PRO A 511 9.68 -21.73 7.90
CA PRO A 511 9.54 -23.17 8.13
C PRO A 511 10.69 -23.76 8.95
N ASP A 512 11.83 -23.06 9.06
CA ASP A 512 12.98 -23.47 9.88
C ASP A 512 12.85 -22.99 11.35
N GLY A 513 11.80 -22.25 11.68
CA GLY A 513 11.48 -21.78 13.03
C GLY A 513 12.07 -20.42 13.40
N TYR A 514 11.74 -19.98 14.61
CA TYR A 514 11.94 -18.62 15.09
C TYR A 514 12.95 -18.58 16.24
N PRO A 515 14.10 -17.90 16.10
CA PRO A 515 15.11 -17.83 17.15
C PRO A 515 14.56 -17.17 18.41
N ALA A 516 14.76 -17.83 19.56
CA ALA A 516 14.35 -17.35 20.87
C ALA A 516 15.56 -17.27 21.81
N PHE A 517 15.65 -16.18 22.57
CA PHE A 517 16.73 -15.97 23.55
C PHE A 517 16.22 -15.36 24.85
N LEU A 518 16.98 -15.55 25.92
CA LEU A 518 16.72 -14.98 27.24
C LEU A 518 17.34 -13.58 27.33
N MET A 519 16.51 -12.54 27.39
CA MET A 519 16.97 -11.19 27.70
C MET A 519 16.97 -10.98 29.21
N PHE A 520 18.12 -10.64 29.78
CA PHE A 520 18.29 -10.45 31.21
C PHE A 520 19.20 -9.27 31.52
N GLY A 521 18.87 -8.53 32.57
CA GLY A 521 19.72 -7.52 33.20
C GLY A 521 19.39 -7.45 34.68
N ASP A 522 20.39 -7.58 35.56
CA ASP A 522 20.24 -7.27 36.98
C ASP A 522 20.26 -5.75 37.23
N GLU A 523 19.95 -5.32 38.46
CA GLU A 523 19.87 -3.91 38.89
C GLU A 523 21.17 -3.13 38.60
N ASP A 524 22.31 -3.77 38.82
CA ASP A 524 23.62 -3.16 38.63
C ASP A 524 24.20 -3.38 37.23
N TRP A 525 23.46 -4.06 36.34
CA TRP A 525 23.92 -4.47 35.00
C TRP A 525 25.25 -5.23 35.03
N THR A 526 25.47 -5.94 36.13
CA THR A 526 26.59 -6.86 36.29
C THR A 526 26.34 -8.03 35.37
N TRP A 527 25.22 -8.74 35.46
CA TRP A 527 24.83 -9.78 34.52
C TRP A 527 23.88 -9.22 33.45
N GLU A 528 24.28 -9.32 32.19
CA GLU A 528 23.51 -8.76 31.08
C GLU A 528 23.56 -9.65 29.83
N ASN A 529 22.38 -9.92 29.25
CA ASN A 529 22.23 -10.43 27.90
C ASN A 529 21.09 -9.69 27.19
N LEU A 530 21.41 -8.93 26.13
CA LEU A 530 20.42 -8.10 25.39
C LEU A 530 20.19 -8.56 23.94
N LYS A 531 20.90 -9.59 23.48
CA LYS A 531 20.84 -10.05 22.08
C LYS A 531 21.02 -11.56 21.99
N PRO A 532 20.52 -12.19 20.90
CA PRO A 532 20.77 -13.60 20.66
C PRO A 532 22.24 -13.86 20.29
N GLY A 533 22.61 -15.13 20.28
CA GLY A 533 23.93 -15.65 19.91
C GLY A 533 24.59 -16.52 20.99
N LEU A 534 23.88 -16.88 22.07
CA LEU A 534 24.41 -17.75 23.12
C LEU A 534 23.98 -19.20 22.92
N GLU A 535 24.75 -20.14 23.46
CA GLU A 535 24.43 -21.58 23.38
C GLU A 535 23.10 -21.95 24.04
N GLY A 536 22.64 -21.14 24.99
CA GLY A 536 21.34 -21.32 25.64
C GLY A 536 20.15 -20.73 24.90
N ASP A 537 20.33 -20.23 23.67
CA ASP A 537 19.23 -19.86 22.79
C ASP A 537 18.55 -21.11 22.20
N THR A 538 17.33 -20.96 21.70
CA THR A 538 16.58 -22.06 21.06
C THR A 538 15.82 -21.61 19.82
N VAL A 539 15.19 -22.55 19.13
CA VAL A 539 14.35 -22.29 17.95
C VAL A 539 12.93 -22.74 18.24
N VAL A 540 11.99 -21.80 18.13
CA VAL A 540 10.55 -22.01 18.33
C VAL A 540 9.90 -22.38 17.01
N MET A 541 9.16 -23.48 16.97
CA MET A 541 8.48 -23.95 15.74
C MET A 541 6.99 -23.56 15.70
N GLY A 542 6.46 -22.97 16.77
CA GLY A 542 5.05 -22.70 16.97
C GLY A 542 4.63 -23.14 18.37
N ASP A 543 3.51 -23.86 18.47
CA ASP A 543 3.07 -24.46 19.72
C ASP A 543 4.12 -25.47 20.23
N GLY A 544 4.28 -25.51 21.55
CA GLY A 544 5.23 -26.41 22.21
C GLY A 544 5.75 -25.87 23.55
N VAL A 545 6.68 -26.63 24.15
CA VAL A 545 7.44 -26.22 25.35
C VAL A 545 8.91 -26.09 24.99
N TYR A 546 9.51 -24.94 25.32
CA TYR A 546 10.85 -24.53 24.94
C TYR A 546 11.65 -24.08 26.15
N GLU A 547 12.98 -24.10 26.04
CA GLU A 547 13.91 -23.69 27.09
C GLU A 547 14.90 -22.67 26.54
N VAL A 548 15.12 -21.58 27.28
CA VAL A 548 16.23 -20.66 27.07
C VAL A 548 16.98 -20.48 28.39
N TYR A 549 18.29 -20.32 28.34
CA TYR A 549 19.11 -20.13 29.53
C TYR A 549 20.36 -19.32 29.27
N ILE A 550 20.89 -18.74 30.33
CA ILE A 550 22.23 -18.13 30.36
C ILE A 550 23.00 -18.75 31.53
N THR A 551 24.30 -18.94 31.34
CA THR A 551 25.20 -19.33 32.43
C THR A 551 26.29 -18.29 32.61
N LYS A 552 26.91 -18.29 33.80
CA LYS A 552 28.05 -17.41 34.11
C LYS A 552 29.17 -17.51 33.06
N GLU A 553 29.40 -18.70 32.50
CA GLU A 553 30.48 -18.94 31.53
C GLU A 553 30.16 -18.41 30.12
N MET A 554 28.88 -18.19 29.80
CA MET A 554 28.43 -17.65 28.51
C MET A 554 28.55 -16.13 28.44
N LEU A 555 28.51 -15.46 29.59
CA LEU A 555 28.53 -14.00 29.68
C LEU A 555 29.98 -13.46 29.67
N PRO A 556 30.20 -12.23 29.18
CA PRO A 556 31.51 -11.57 29.26
C PRO A 556 32.06 -11.53 30.70
N ALA A 557 33.39 -11.59 30.84
CA ALA A 557 34.05 -11.63 32.15
C ALA A 557 33.82 -10.37 32.99
N ASP A 558 33.67 -9.21 32.35
CA ASP A 558 33.28 -7.95 33.01
C ASP A 558 31.82 -7.98 33.49
N LYS A 559 30.98 -8.76 32.81
CA LYS A 559 29.57 -8.98 33.16
C LYS A 559 29.34 -10.10 34.18
N THR A 560 30.40 -10.61 34.78
CA THR A 560 30.29 -11.66 35.80
C THR A 560 31.30 -11.45 36.93
N ALA A 561 31.86 -10.24 37.00
CA ALA A 561 32.84 -9.82 37.99
C ALA A 561 32.26 -9.77 39.41
N GLU A 562 30.97 -9.44 39.52
CA GLU A 562 30.19 -9.42 40.75
C GLU A 562 29.00 -10.40 40.64
N ASP A 563 28.50 -10.87 41.78
CA ASP A 563 27.29 -11.70 41.82
C ASP A 563 26.08 -10.77 41.57
N PRO A 564 25.11 -11.18 40.73
CA PRO A 564 23.97 -10.32 40.39
C PRO A 564 23.03 -10.16 41.58
N THR A 565 22.36 -9.01 41.60
CA THR A 565 21.37 -8.63 42.62
C THR A 565 19.96 -8.89 42.06
N ASP A 566 19.10 -7.88 42.05
CA ASP A 566 17.69 -8.03 41.66
C ASP A 566 17.54 -7.96 40.14
N ALA A 567 16.57 -8.69 39.57
CA ALA A 567 16.27 -8.50 38.15
C ALA A 567 15.76 -7.07 37.88
N SER A 568 16.32 -6.39 36.88
CA SER A 568 15.74 -5.18 36.27
C SER A 568 14.99 -5.49 34.98
N VAL A 569 15.49 -6.45 34.21
CA VAL A 569 14.88 -6.94 32.97
C VAL A 569 14.96 -8.46 32.94
N LEU A 570 13.85 -9.12 32.65
CA LEU A 570 13.77 -10.55 32.41
C LEU A 570 12.68 -10.81 31.37
N ASN A 571 13.07 -11.14 30.15
CA ASN A 571 12.16 -11.39 29.03
C ASN A 571 12.62 -12.59 28.20
N VAL A 572 11.69 -13.20 27.47
CA VAL A 572 12.01 -14.09 26.35
C VAL A 572 11.61 -13.38 25.06
N ASP A 573 12.57 -13.15 24.18
CA ASP A 573 12.34 -12.56 22.86
C ASP A 573 12.39 -13.65 21.80
N ILE A 574 11.34 -13.77 20.98
CA ILE A 574 11.25 -14.71 19.87
C ILE A 574 11.17 -13.91 18.57
N THR A 575 12.22 -14.01 17.77
CA THR A 575 12.44 -13.19 16.57
C THR A 575 11.46 -13.57 15.47
N ASP A 576 10.81 -12.57 14.85
CA ASP A 576 9.86 -12.69 13.73
C ASP A 576 8.56 -13.49 13.99
N LEU A 577 8.45 -14.23 15.10
CA LEU A 577 7.24 -15.03 15.38
C LEU A 577 5.98 -14.17 15.50
N GLY A 578 6.06 -13.00 16.14
CA GLY A 578 4.92 -12.08 16.24
C GLY A 578 4.42 -11.64 14.86
N ALA A 579 5.32 -11.25 13.97
CA ALA A 579 4.97 -10.89 12.60
C ALA A 579 4.36 -12.08 11.82
N ALA A 580 4.95 -13.27 11.92
CA ALA A 580 4.42 -14.46 11.25
C ALA A 580 3.02 -14.85 11.76
N MET A 581 2.77 -14.70 13.06
CA MET A 581 1.46 -14.93 13.66
C MET A 581 0.43 -13.90 13.18
N GLY A 582 0.83 -12.62 13.07
CA GLY A 582 0.00 -11.59 12.45
C GLY A 582 -0.32 -11.87 10.99
N GLU A 583 0.64 -12.39 10.22
CA GLU A 583 0.47 -12.75 8.80
C GLU A 583 -0.61 -13.82 8.58
N ILE A 584 -0.73 -14.80 9.48
CA ILE A 584 -1.78 -15.83 9.43
C ILE A 584 -3.07 -15.43 10.18
N GLY A 585 -3.14 -14.18 10.66
CA GLY A 585 -4.32 -13.63 11.33
C GLY A 585 -4.52 -14.10 12.78
N THR A 586 -3.50 -14.62 13.44
CA THR A 586 -3.56 -14.99 14.86
C THR A 586 -3.57 -13.74 15.73
N ILE A 587 -4.50 -13.64 16.68
CA ILE A 587 -4.50 -12.59 17.72
C ILE A 587 -3.66 -13.09 18.89
N TYR A 588 -2.58 -12.39 19.25
CA TYR A 588 -1.57 -12.95 20.16
C TYR A 588 -1.09 -12.04 21.27
N SER A 589 -1.65 -10.83 21.40
CA SER A 589 -1.31 -9.94 22.50
C SER A 589 -2.11 -10.26 23.75
N SER A 590 -1.46 -10.35 24.91
CA SER A 590 -2.13 -10.58 26.20
C SER A 590 -3.06 -9.43 26.62
N THR A 591 -2.85 -8.24 26.06
CA THR A 591 -3.66 -7.04 26.33
C THR A 591 -4.82 -6.86 25.35
N GLU A 592 -4.88 -7.69 24.31
CA GLU A 592 -5.91 -7.63 23.27
C GLU A 592 -7.07 -8.59 23.55
N ALA A 593 -8.29 -8.11 23.41
CA ALA A 593 -9.48 -8.92 23.62
C ALA A 593 -9.59 -10.01 22.54
N GLY A 594 -9.77 -11.26 22.95
CA GLY A 594 -9.87 -12.39 22.02
C GLY A 594 -8.53 -13.00 21.62
N THR A 595 -7.44 -12.70 22.35
CA THR A 595 -6.16 -13.38 22.19
C THR A 595 -6.32 -14.89 22.17
N GLN A 596 -5.67 -15.50 21.20
CA GLN A 596 -5.65 -16.94 20.95
C GLN A 596 -4.39 -17.59 21.52
N LEU A 597 -3.36 -16.80 21.82
CA LEU A 597 -2.11 -17.27 22.38
C LEU A 597 -2.24 -17.45 23.90
N GLU A 598 -1.96 -18.66 24.39
CA GLU A 598 -1.78 -18.98 25.81
C GLU A 598 -0.27 -19.15 26.08
N VAL A 599 0.23 -18.48 27.11
CA VAL A 599 1.64 -18.54 27.52
C VAL A 599 1.74 -18.96 28.99
N ALA A 600 2.66 -19.87 29.29
CA ALA A 600 3.07 -20.18 30.66
C ALA A 600 4.59 -20.32 30.76
N VAL A 601 5.13 -20.01 31.92
CA VAL A 601 6.56 -19.92 32.21
C VAL A 601 6.87 -20.59 33.56
N ALA A 602 8.02 -21.28 33.61
CA ALA A 602 8.71 -21.71 34.82
C ALA A 602 10.16 -21.20 34.79
N ILE A 603 10.61 -20.64 35.91
CA ILE A 603 11.94 -20.03 36.04
C ILE A 603 12.76 -20.81 37.05
N PHE A 604 14.03 -21.02 36.73
CA PHE A 604 14.99 -21.69 37.58
C PHE A 604 16.22 -20.81 37.76
N VAL A 605 16.59 -20.58 39.02
CA VAL A 605 17.79 -19.85 39.44
C VAL A 605 18.71 -20.85 40.11
N ASP A 606 19.87 -21.09 39.50
CA ASP A 606 20.84 -22.11 39.95
C ASP A 606 20.22 -23.50 40.17
N GLY A 607 19.23 -23.85 39.34
CA GLY A 607 18.50 -25.11 39.40
C GLY A 607 17.31 -25.15 40.39
N GLU A 608 17.12 -24.10 41.20
CA GLU A 608 15.95 -23.98 42.10
C GLU A 608 14.80 -23.25 41.40
N ARG A 609 13.59 -23.84 41.46
CA ARG A 609 12.40 -23.28 40.80
C ARG A 609 11.86 -22.09 41.61
N VAL A 610 11.70 -20.95 40.94
CA VAL A 610 11.11 -19.72 41.51
C VAL A 610 9.59 -19.70 41.28
N ALA A 611 8.86 -19.04 42.18
CA ALA A 611 7.41 -18.87 42.05
C ALA A 611 7.07 -17.86 40.94
N VAL A 612 6.17 -18.25 40.02
CA VAL A 612 5.73 -17.42 38.88
C VAL A 612 4.21 -17.31 38.85
N ARG A 613 3.70 -16.09 38.71
CA ARG A 613 2.28 -15.77 38.50
C ARG A 613 2.01 -15.62 37.00
N ASN A 614 1.75 -16.76 36.35
CA ASN A 614 1.53 -16.83 34.89
C ASN A 614 0.33 -16.00 34.41
N ASP A 615 -0.67 -15.78 35.28
CA ASP A 615 -1.83 -14.91 35.03
C ASP A 615 -1.48 -13.42 34.87
N ARG A 616 -0.22 -13.04 35.09
CA ARG A 616 0.26 -11.65 35.03
C ARG A 616 1.31 -11.40 33.95
N LEU A 617 1.64 -12.42 33.16
CA LEU A 617 2.57 -12.26 32.04
C LEU A 617 1.99 -11.28 31.02
N ILE A 618 2.86 -10.46 30.44
CA ILE A 618 2.52 -9.63 29.28
C ILE A 618 3.26 -10.21 28.08
N TYR A 619 2.54 -10.47 27.00
CA TYR A 619 3.15 -11.00 25.77
C TYR A 619 2.52 -10.41 24.52
N GLY A 620 3.31 -10.28 23.46
CA GLY A 620 2.91 -9.66 22.19
C GLY A 620 4.08 -9.00 21.47
N ASP A 621 3.79 -8.23 20.43
CA ASP A 621 4.77 -7.33 19.80
C ASP A 621 4.79 -5.98 20.55
N ILE A 622 5.32 -6.02 21.78
CA ILE A 622 5.23 -4.93 22.76
C ILE A 622 5.96 -3.67 22.28
N GLU A 623 7.03 -3.82 21.50
CA GLU A 623 7.89 -2.72 21.04
C GLU A 623 7.68 -2.38 19.55
N ASN A 624 6.68 -2.97 18.90
CA ASN A 624 6.46 -2.88 17.45
C ASN A 624 7.74 -3.18 16.64
N ASN A 625 8.51 -4.15 17.12
CA ASN A 625 9.78 -4.58 16.53
C ASN A 625 9.67 -5.95 15.86
N LYS A 626 8.43 -6.42 15.64
CA LYS A 626 8.07 -7.64 14.90
C LYS A 626 8.43 -8.94 15.61
N LYS A 627 8.85 -8.88 16.88
CA LYS A 627 9.10 -10.04 17.73
C LYS A 627 7.85 -10.44 18.50
N LEU A 628 7.78 -11.69 18.92
CA LEU A 628 6.93 -12.06 20.06
C LEU A 628 7.80 -11.95 21.32
N ARG A 629 7.48 -11.00 22.20
CA ARG A 629 8.09 -10.89 23.53
C ARG A 629 7.18 -11.55 24.55
N ILE A 630 7.76 -12.33 25.46
CA ILE A 630 7.19 -12.70 26.75
C ILE A 630 7.88 -11.82 27.80
N GLU A 631 7.23 -10.72 28.18
CA GLU A 631 7.73 -9.84 29.23
C GLU A 631 7.40 -10.45 30.60
N ILE A 632 8.43 -10.82 31.36
CA ILE A 632 8.27 -11.41 32.70
C ILE A 632 8.51 -10.34 33.76
N TYR A 633 9.52 -9.49 33.59
CA TYR A 633 9.75 -8.34 34.48
C TYR A 633 10.56 -7.26 33.77
N ASN A 634 10.11 -6.02 33.82
CA ASN A 634 10.82 -4.88 33.21
C ASN A 634 10.54 -3.57 33.96
N VAL A 635 11.57 -2.96 34.53
CA VAL A 635 11.45 -1.70 35.29
C VAL A 635 11.27 -0.45 34.40
N TYR A 636 11.52 -0.55 33.10
CA TYR A 636 11.46 0.58 32.16
C TYR A 636 10.12 0.68 31.40
N GLY A 637 9.23 -0.29 31.60
CA GLY A 637 7.91 -0.33 30.97
C GLY A 637 6.77 -0.06 31.95
N ASN A 638 5.59 0.25 31.41
CA ASN A 638 4.34 0.24 32.16
C ASN A 638 3.71 -1.15 32.00
N GLY A 639 3.59 -1.91 33.08
CA GLY A 639 3.02 -3.27 33.01
C GLY A 639 3.60 -4.19 34.06
N THR A 640 4.56 -5.03 33.66
CA THR A 640 5.06 -6.11 34.51
C THR A 640 5.71 -5.62 35.81
N MET A 641 6.33 -4.44 35.88
CA MET A 641 6.81 -3.91 37.17
C MET A 641 5.68 -3.68 38.19
N GLU A 642 4.51 -3.16 37.74
CA GLU A 642 3.39 -2.84 38.63
C GLU A 642 2.61 -4.08 39.06
N VAL A 643 2.53 -5.08 38.18
CA VAL A 643 1.83 -6.35 38.41
C VAL A 643 2.77 -7.56 38.32
N SER A 644 3.94 -7.47 38.94
CA SER A 644 5.04 -8.44 38.77
C SER A 644 4.64 -9.93 38.74
N PRO A 645 4.90 -10.65 37.65
CA PRO A 645 4.82 -12.11 37.60
C PRO A 645 5.69 -12.82 38.65
N ILE A 646 6.78 -12.18 39.08
CA ILE A 646 7.81 -12.79 39.95
C ILE A 646 8.17 -11.91 41.15
N ASN A 647 8.96 -12.44 42.07
CA ASN A 647 9.70 -11.63 43.04
C ASN A 647 11.11 -11.33 42.46
N PRO A 648 11.44 -10.09 42.07
CA PRO A 648 12.72 -9.78 41.43
C PRO A 648 13.93 -10.04 42.33
N GLU A 649 13.77 -9.96 43.66
CA GLU A 649 14.81 -10.27 44.66
C GLU A 649 15.18 -11.77 44.67
N GLU A 650 14.31 -12.64 44.12
CA GLU A 650 14.59 -14.09 44.00
C GLU A 650 15.36 -14.44 42.72
N ILE A 651 15.60 -13.47 41.82
CA ILE A 651 16.31 -13.69 40.55
C ILE A 651 17.77 -13.26 40.68
N THR A 652 18.53 -14.00 41.48
CA THR A 652 19.95 -13.74 41.81
C THR A 652 20.88 -14.89 41.35
N PRO A 653 20.96 -15.21 40.04
CA PRO A 653 21.67 -16.39 39.54
C PRO A 653 23.19 -16.30 39.72
N LYS A 654 23.83 -17.29 40.34
CA LYS A 654 25.30 -17.34 40.46
C LYS A 654 25.96 -18.17 39.38
N GLN A 655 25.23 -19.11 38.79
CA GLN A 655 25.70 -20.06 37.80
C GLN A 655 24.78 -20.11 36.58
N GLU A 656 23.46 -20.23 36.77
CA GLU A 656 22.49 -20.41 35.70
C GLU A 656 21.19 -19.65 35.99
N LEU A 657 20.67 -18.98 34.97
CA LEU A 657 19.28 -18.55 34.90
C LEU A 657 18.63 -19.24 33.71
N ARG A 658 17.56 -20.01 33.97
CA ARG A 658 16.83 -20.74 32.94
C ARG A 658 15.35 -20.40 32.98
N VAL A 659 14.77 -20.21 31.80
CA VAL A 659 13.34 -20.03 31.58
C VAL A 659 12.82 -21.15 30.69
N VAL A 660 11.85 -21.90 31.19
CA VAL A 660 11.09 -22.88 30.42
C VAL A 660 9.72 -22.28 30.14
N PHE A 661 9.31 -22.22 28.88
CA PHE A 661 8.06 -21.57 28.48
C PHE A 661 7.25 -22.44 27.53
N SER A 662 5.93 -22.40 27.66
CA SER A 662 4.98 -23.06 26.77
C SER A 662 4.21 -22.02 25.95
N LEU A 663 4.03 -22.31 24.67
CA LEU A 663 3.19 -21.56 23.75
C LEU A 663 2.09 -22.48 23.22
N LYS A 664 0.85 -21.98 23.21
CA LYS A 664 -0.29 -22.67 22.59
C LYS A 664 -1.18 -21.66 21.87
N GLY A 665 -1.61 -21.98 20.66
CA GLY A 665 -2.42 -21.07 19.84
C GLY A 665 -1.61 -20.08 19.02
N THR A 666 -0.36 -20.42 18.66
CA THR A 666 0.45 -19.65 17.72
C THR A 666 -0.09 -19.72 16.29
N GLY A 667 -0.82 -20.79 15.95
CA GLY A 667 -1.23 -21.13 14.59
C GLY A 667 -0.17 -21.92 13.81
N PHE A 668 1.00 -22.15 14.41
CA PHE A 668 2.08 -22.99 13.87
C PHE A 668 2.28 -24.22 14.77
N ASN A 669 2.64 -25.36 14.18
CA ASN A 669 2.95 -26.60 14.92
C ASN A 669 1.88 -27.01 15.96
N THR A 670 0.60 -26.80 15.66
CA THR A 670 -0.53 -26.88 16.61
C THR A 670 -0.81 -28.25 17.22
N GLU A 671 -0.12 -29.30 16.77
CA GLU A 671 -0.24 -30.67 17.28
C GLU A 671 0.80 -30.99 18.38
N ALA A 672 1.68 -30.05 18.71
CA ALA A 672 2.71 -30.24 19.72
C ALA A 672 2.14 -30.26 21.15
N GLU A 673 2.86 -30.96 22.05
CA GLU A 673 2.54 -30.96 23.47
C GLU A 673 2.90 -29.60 24.10
N THR A 674 1.94 -28.99 24.80
CA THR A 674 2.08 -27.65 25.39
C THR A 674 1.94 -27.65 26.91
N ASP A 675 1.72 -28.81 27.55
CA ASP A 675 1.62 -28.90 29.01
C ASP A 675 3.00 -28.71 29.66
N LEU A 676 3.22 -27.51 30.18
CA LEU A 676 4.46 -27.11 30.85
C LEU A 676 4.78 -28.00 32.06
N GLU A 677 3.81 -28.35 32.89
CA GLU A 677 4.06 -29.15 34.10
C GLU A 677 4.33 -30.62 33.75
N ALA A 678 3.63 -31.16 32.76
CA ALA A 678 3.90 -32.50 32.25
C ALA A 678 5.29 -32.60 31.61
N TYR A 679 5.76 -31.55 30.93
CA TYR A 679 7.12 -31.46 30.41
C TYR A 679 8.16 -31.44 31.54
N LEU A 680 7.97 -30.58 32.55
CA LEU A 680 8.88 -30.47 33.68
C LEU A 680 8.95 -31.75 34.51
N ALA A 681 7.86 -32.53 34.61
CA ALA A 681 7.85 -33.79 35.33
C ALA A 681 8.67 -34.92 34.65
N GLN A 682 9.06 -34.74 33.39
CA GLN A 682 9.84 -35.71 32.61
C GLN A 682 11.35 -35.44 32.64
N LYS A 683 11.77 -34.27 33.15
CA LYS A 683 13.17 -33.88 33.32
C LYS A 683 13.59 -33.98 34.78
#